data_AF-Q162B2-F1
#
_entry.id   AF-Q162B2-F1
#
_cell.length_a   1.000
_cell.length_b   1.000
_cell.length_c   1.000
_cell.angle_alpha   90.00
_cell.angle_beta   90.00
_cell.angle_gamma   90.00
#
_symmetry.space_group_name_H-M   'P 1'
#
loop_
_entity.id
_entity.type
_entity.pdbx_description
1 polymer ?
#
loop_
_entity_poly.entity_id
_entity_poly.type
_entity_poly.pdbx_seq_one_letter_code
_entity_poly.pdbx_strand_id
1 'polypeptide(L)'
;MNWLIYIGVVCFGAIALLIEARRNYRESLTQTPFQRHPILQNARVSDLCTQKDGFFGFIIYSMLYLVSYGIILSSAELYELIRNANMAKLEVGATASFDPFGNDILNLEGTVYAKPIFVSAFLIAIMSVGVMRPIENMVRSAAHRIAGIPRGVYRVIDALQTQETTRICKTRKPGALTAHFRKTLAQALEAEDEEDGANPEDKLAPDLAGRREEIDKALTIIDALSLAVTPSKRAQYFPVAELEELTKMSRQLECELTELSDLLLGYDPTTTDGLVTLHKTALRVAENTKALFAVHYIRNNQSVKNLDPATPLAKIVHVIDRNYVPEKNSFALSAFFSSFLSVVAVFMIYAFWHQGMVDKEVHRAADQIETSIASFNANPPKRFEQAAPLTLTGCFVTNPSDACVYVINQGKVAYKYDIRPDLLVQAAWDTLQMALVTLAAAGAVIFGRDVRMEQESWKPGWSMHRIPFLRLLGLCVVPAVLAFILAIAGSLLELAFDSNFQVTQSQIILQIDNDFIYYAMMPLVGLSVGFGVLVILDKHDDFSRLRTILTLAVPCAIFVGFLVAAVVFFSYKFDDFPLFEGNQWITYKKRDWLIQAFLPMLFLVLFAFFIELTEDRSEDEEGEEAAGEQRKPTGWLRKFVEGKPAAKDAGLPPQKDVA
;
A
#
# COMPACT_ATOMS: atom_id res chain seq x y z
N MET A 1 -47.22 0.38 11.12
CA MET A 1 -46.72 -0.04 12.46
C MET A 1 -45.52 -0.98 12.37
N ASN A 2 -45.59 -2.04 11.54
CA ASN A 2 -44.51 -3.04 11.37
C ASN A 2 -43.14 -2.48 10.94
N TRP A 3 -43.11 -1.48 10.05
CA TRP A 3 -41.86 -0.85 9.62
C TRP A 3 -41.10 -0.12 10.74
N LEU A 4 -41.81 0.58 11.63
CA LEU A 4 -41.19 1.30 12.76
C LEU A 4 -40.58 0.32 13.77
N ILE A 5 -41.26 -0.81 14.02
CA ILE A 5 -40.74 -1.88 14.88
C ILE A 5 -39.47 -2.48 14.25
N TYR A 6 -39.48 -2.72 12.94
CA TYR A 6 -38.31 -3.25 12.23
C TYR A 6 -37.13 -2.29 12.29
N ILE A 7 -37.33 -1.00 12.00
CA ILE A 7 -36.28 0.02 12.19
C ILE A 7 -35.78 0.00 13.63
N GLY A 8 -36.68 -0.08 14.62
CA GLY A 8 -36.29 -0.15 16.03
C GLY A 8 -35.34 -1.31 16.32
N VAL A 9 -35.61 -2.50 15.76
CA VAL A 9 -34.76 -3.68 15.94
C VAL A 9 -33.43 -3.57 15.17
N VAL A 10 -33.44 -3.01 13.96
CA VAL A 10 -32.22 -2.71 13.19
C VAL A 10 -31.33 -1.73 13.95
N CYS A 11 -31.92 -0.65 14.48
CA CYS A 11 -31.23 0.32 15.32
C CYS A 11 -30.67 -0.33 16.58
N PHE A 12 -31.41 -1.23 17.22
CA PHE A 12 -30.93 -1.97 18.40
C PHE A 12 -29.70 -2.82 18.08
N GLY A 13 -29.73 -3.59 16.97
CA GLY A 13 -28.57 -4.38 16.52
C GLY A 13 -27.35 -3.50 16.18
N ALA A 14 -27.59 -2.35 15.51
CA ALA A 14 -26.54 -1.38 15.24
C ALA A 14 -25.94 -0.79 16.54
N ILE A 15 -26.77 -0.43 17.53
CA ILE A 15 -26.31 0.07 18.83
C ILE A 15 -25.47 -0.98 19.56
N ALA A 16 -25.89 -2.25 19.56
CA ALA A 16 -25.12 -3.34 20.16
C ALA A 16 -23.72 -3.47 19.53
N LEU A 17 -23.62 -3.38 18.21
CA LEU A 17 -22.33 -3.36 17.49
C LEU A 17 -21.49 -2.14 17.85
N LEU A 18 -22.09 -0.96 17.98
CA LEU A 18 -21.38 0.26 18.37
C LEU A 18 -20.82 0.17 19.80
N ILE A 19 -21.56 -0.44 20.73
CA ILE A 19 -21.09 -0.68 22.10
C ILE A 19 -19.86 -1.60 22.08
N GLU A 20 -19.94 -2.70 21.33
CA GLU A 20 -18.84 -3.65 21.21
C GLU A 20 -17.62 -3.03 20.50
N ALA A 21 -17.87 -2.31 19.41
CA ALA A 21 -16.83 -1.57 18.70
C ALA A 21 -16.13 -0.56 19.62
N ARG A 22 -16.90 0.14 20.48
CA ARG A 22 -16.36 1.07 21.46
C ARG A 22 -15.50 0.38 22.51
N ARG A 23 -15.92 -0.81 22.99
CA ARG A 23 -15.17 -1.62 23.94
C ARG A 23 -13.80 -2.02 23.35
N ASN A 24 -13.81 -2.61 22.16
CA ASN A 24 -12.60 -3.07 21.46
C ASN A 24 -11.66 -1.91 21.09
N TYR A 25 -12.22 -0.80 20.62
CA TYR A 25 -11.45 0.41 20.32
C TYR A 25 -10.76 0.96 21.57
N ARG A 26 -11.49 1.09 22.69
CA ARG A 26 -10.97 1.62 23.95
C ARG A 26 -9.89 0.74 24.58
N GLU A 27 -10.03 -0.58 24.52
CA GLU A 27 -9.03 -1.52 25.05
C GLU A 27 -7.64 -1.24 24.44
N SER A 28 -7.59 -0.97 23.14
CA SER A 28 -6.33 -0.65 22.46
C SER A 28 -5.72 0.69 22.87
N LEU A 29 -6.54 1.67 23.26
CA LEU A 29 -6.07 2.98 23.72
C LEU A 29 -5.49 2.92 25.13
N THR A 30 -5.92 1.94 25.92
CA THR A 30 -5.43 1.75 27.29
C THR A 30 -4.11 1.00 27.38
N GLN A 31 -3.65 0.39 26.29
CA GLN A 31 -2.36 -0.29 26.24
C GLN A 31 -1.20 0.72 26.24
N THR A 32 -0.06 0.32 26.82
CA THR A 32 1.21 1.05 26.80
C THR A 32 2.15 0.40 25.78
N PRO A 33 2.06 0.75 24.48
CA PRO A 33 2.86 0.10 23.43
C PRO A 33 4.35 0.47 23.49
N PHE A 34 4.70 1.52 24.24
CA PHE A 34 6.04 2.10 24.23
C PHE A 34 6.95 1.52 25.32
N GLN A 35 7.39 0.26 25.17
CA GLN A 35 8.24 -0.38 26.18
C GLN A 35 9.71 0.06 26.12
N ARG A 36 10.22 0.47 24.95
CA ARG A 36 11.68 0.73 24.77
C ARG A 36 12.16 2.06 25.35
N HIS A 37 11.33 3.10 25.38
CA HIS A 37 11.76 4.44 25.78
C HIS A 37 11.23 4.81 27.18
N PRO A 38 12.11 5.09 28.16
CA PRO A 38 11.71 5.34 29.55
C PRO A 38 10.63 6.41 29.71
N ILE A 39 10.72 7.52 28.96
CA ILE A 39 9.74 8.62 29.05
C ILE A 39 8.33 8.22 28.58
N LEU A 40 8.20 7.20 27.72
CA LEU A 40 6.92 6.75 27.18
C LEU A 40 6.36 5.48 27.86
N GLN A 41 7.15 4.79 28.71
CA GLN A 41 6.76 3.50 29.32
C GLN A 41 5.44 3.56 30.09
N ASN A 42 5.16 4.70 30.73
CA ASN A 42 3.95 4.90 31.52
C ASN A 42 2.84 5.66 30.77
N ALA A 43 3.11 6.12 29.55
CA ALA A 43 2.16 6.90 28.76
C ALA A 43 1.19 5.95 28.03
N ARG A 44 -0.11 6.07 28.32
CA ARG A 44 -1.14 5.36 27.55
C ARG A 44 -1.38 6.09 26.25
N VAL A 45 -1.76 5.35 25.20
CA VAL A 45 -2.09 5.96 23.91
C VAL A 45 -3.23 6.97 24.03
N SER A 46 -4.21 6.70 24.91
CA SER A 46 -5.28 7.65 25.24
C SER A 46 -4.78 9.01 25.70
N ASP A 47 -3.65 9.04 26.41
CA ASP A 47 -3.11 10.24 27.05
C ASP A 47 -2.28 11.07 26.05
N LEU A 48 -1.90 10.46 24.93
CA LEU A 48 -1.21 11.08 23.81
C LEU A 48 -2.16 11.61 22.73
N CYS A 49 -3.47 11.39 22.84
CA CYS A 49 -4.46 11.82 21.85
C CYS A 49 -5.43 12.85 22.41
N THR A 50 -5.97 13.75 21.59
CA THR A 50 -7.09 14.56 22.04
C THR A 50 -8.36 13.71 22.09
N GLN A 51 -9.34 14.10 22.91
CA GLN A 51 -10.65 13.46 22.92
C GLN A 51 -11.33 13.51 21.52
N LYS A 52 -11.05 14.56 20.73
CA LYS A 52 -11.56 14.69 19.36
C LYS A 52 -10.96 13.63 18.44
N ASP A 53 -9.64 13.43 18.51
CA ASP A 53 -8.92 12.40 17.73
C ASP A 53 -9.45 11.00 18.09
N GLY A 54 -9.57 10.72 19.38
CA GLY A 54 -10.13 9.47 19.88
C GLY A 54 -11.55 9.21 19.39
N PHE A 55 -12.41 10.23 19.40
CA PHE A 55 -13.79 10.13 18.91
C PHE A 55 -13.87 9.96 17.39
N PHE A 56 -13.06 10.70 16.63
CA PHE A 56 -13.02 10.61 15.18
C PHE A 56 -12.55 9.23 14.70
N GLY A 57 -11.48 8.68 15.31
CA GLY A 57 -11.05 7.32 15.02
C GLY A 57 -12.10 6.27 15.41
N PHE A 58 -12.83 6.48 16.51
CA PHE A 58 -13.96 5.62 16.86
C PHE A 58 -15.07 5.65 15.81
N ILE A 59 -15.39 6.81 15.23
CA ILE A 59 -16.38 6.92 14.13
C ILE A 59 -15.93 6.09 12.93
N ILE A 60 -14.68 6.24 12.49
CA ILE A 60 -14.14 5.50 11.34
C ILE A 60 -14.18 4.00 11.59
N TYR A 61 -13.72 3.57 12.77
CA TYR A 61 -13.75 2.18 13.18
C TYR A 61 -15.19 1.62 13.21
N SER A 62 -16.13 2.39 13.75
CA SER A 62 -17.54 2.03 13.83
C SER A 62 -18.23 1.95 12.47
N MET A 63 -17.88 2.84 11.53
CA MET A 63 -18.42 2.81 10.18
C MET A 63 -18.16 1.47 9.48
N LEU A 64 -16.99 0.86 9.69
CA LEU A 64 -16.69 -0.46 9.13
C LEU A 64 -17.58 -1.57 9.70
N TYR A 65 -17.90 -1.52 10.99
CA TYR A 65 -18.87 -2.43 11.62
C TYR A 65 -20.27 -2.22 11.04
N LEU A 66 -20.70 -0.96 10.91
CA LEU A 66 -22.03 -0.62 10.40
C LEU A 66 -22.21 -0.95 8.92
N VAL A 67 -21.18 -0.75 8.10
CA VAL A 67 -21.17 -1.14 6.68
C VAL A 67 -21.25 -2.65 6.57
N SER A 68 -20.43 -3.40 7.32
CA SER A 68 -20.48 -4.87 7.35
C SER A 68 -21.86 -5.36 7.79
N TYR A 69 -22.44 -4.73 8.80
CA TYR A 69 -23.79 -5.01 9.28
C TYR A 69 -24.85 -4.76 8.20
N GLY A 70 -24.81 -3.60 7.53
CA GLY A 70 -25.72 -3.24 6.46
C GLY A 70 -25.63 -4.18 5.25
N ILE A 71 -24.41 -4.60 4.86
CA ILE A 71 -24.19 -5.55 3.75
C ILE A 71 -24.79 -6.91 4.09
N ILE A 72 -24.50 -7.46 5.28
CA ILE A 72 -25.05 -8.76 5.69
C ILE A 72 -26.57 -8.69 5.85
N LEU A 73 -27.09 -7.58 6.40
CA LEU A 73 -28.51 -7.41 6.62
C LEU A 73 -29.29 -7.25 5.31
N SER A 74 -28.73 -6.56 4.32
CA SER A 74 -29.37 -6.36 3.01
C SER A 74 -29.32 -7.60 2.12
N SER A 75 -28.34 -8.48 2.30
CA SER A 75 -28.25 -9.75 1.55
C SER A 75 -29.11 -10.86 2.19
N ALA A 76 -30.02 -11.45 1.42
CA ALA A 76 -30.77 -12.64 1.83
C ALA A 76 -29.85 -13.88 1.84
N GLU A 77 -29.12 -14.07 0.75
CA GLU A 77 -28.20 -15.20 0.54
C GLU A 77 -27.09 -15.25 1.59
N LEU A 78 -26.47 -14.10 1.89
CA LEU A 78 -25.37 -14.07 2.85
C LEU A 78 -25.86 -14.39 4.27
N TYR A 79 -27.08 -13.96 4.60
CA TYR A 79 -27.73 -14.33 5.86
C TYR A 79 -28.03 -15.83 5.92
N GLU A 80 -28.57 -16.41 4.85
CA GLU A 80 -28.82 -17.86 4.79
C GLU A 80 -27.53 -18.66 4.88
N LEU A 81 -26.47 -18.24 4.18
CA LEU A 81 -25.16 -18.87 4.25
C LEU A 81 -24.60 -18.83 5.69
N ILE A 82 -24.66 -17.67 6.35
CA ILE A 82 -24.21 -17.52 7.73
C ILE A 82 -25.03 -18.38 8.68
N ARG A 83 -26.36 -18.39 8.51
CA ARG A 83 -27.27 -19.21 9.32
C ARG A 83 -26.93 -20.69 9.15
N ASN A 84 -26.81 -21.16 7.91
CA ASN A 84 -26.50 -22.55 7.59
C ASN A 84 -25.12 -22.95 8.11
N ALA A 85 -24.11 -22.07 8.01
CA ALA A 85 -22.78 -22.31 8.58
C ALA A 85 -22.81 -22.42 10.12
N ASN A 86 -23.64 -21.62 10.79
CA ASN A 86 -23.80 -21.68 12.24
C ASN A 86 -24.53 -22.96 12.69
N MET A 87 -25.56 -23.40 11.93
CA MET A 87 -26.26 -24.65 12.17
C MET A 87 -25.36 -25.87 11.92
N ALA A 88 -24.54 -25.85 10.86
CA ALA A 88 -23.59 -26.93 10.58
C ALA A 88 -22.52 -27.09 11.69
N LYS A 89 -22.16 -26.01 12.39
CA LYS A 89 -21.23 -26.07 13.53
C LYS A 89 -21.83 -26.78 14.75
N LEU A 90 -23.15 -26.74 14.91
CA LEU A 90 -23.86 -27.49 15.96
C LEU A 90 -23.91 -28.99 15.66
N GLU A 91 -23.85 -29.39 14.39
CA GLU A 91 -23.87 -30.80 13.98
C GLU A 91 -22.49 -31.48 14.00
N VAL A 92 -21.41 -30.73 13.74
CA VAL A 92 -20.03 -31.29 13.63
C VAL A 92 -19.30 -31.34 14.98
N GLY A 93 -19.84 -30.73 16.04
CA GLY A 93 -19.33 -30.81 17.41
C GLY A 93 -20.12 -31.78 18.28
N ALA A 94 -19.80 -33.08 18.25
CA ALA A 94 -20.40 -34.06 19.15
C ALA A 94 -19.94 -33.85 20.61
N THR A 95 -20.75 -33.17 21.42
CA THR A 95 -21.10 -33.58 22.80
C THR A 95 -22.27 -32.74 23.31
N ALA A 96 -23.36 -33.43 23.64
CA ALA A 96 -24.59 -32.95 24.29
C ALA A 96 -25.38 -31.90 23.50
N SER A 97 -26.58 -32.29 23.09
CA SER A 97 -27.71 -31.42 22.79
C SER A 97 -28.03 -30.55 24.00
N PHE A 98 -27.23 -29.51 24.24
CA PHE A 98 -27.66 -28.38 25.04
C PHE A 98 -28.51 -27.56 24.09
N ASP A 99 -29.82 -27.69 24.25
CA ASP A 99 -30.82 -26.82 23.65
C ASP A 99 -31.22 -25.78 24.72
N PRO A 100 -30.42 -24.71 24.96
CA PRO A 100 -30.77 -23.70 25.95
C PRO A 100 -31.94 -22.82 25.50
N PHE A 101 -32.44 -23.02 24.28
CA PHE A 101 -33.53 -22.26 23.71
C PHE A 101 -34.43 -23.19 22.88
N GLY A 102 -35.17 -24.05 23.60
CA GLY A 102 -36.07 -25.03 23.03
C GLY A 102 -36.90 -24.48 21.86
N ASN A 103 -37.00 -25.29 20.80
CA ASN A 103 -37.93 -25.39 19.66
C ASN A 103 -38.80 -24.18 19.18
N ASP A 104 -39.07 -23.16 19.98
CA ASP A 104 -39.80 -21.94 19.61
C ASP A 104 -38.95 -20.91 18.87
N ILE A 105 -37.61 -20.90 19.00
CA ILE A 105 -36.76 -19.99 18.22
C ILE A 105 -36.61 -20.45 16.77
N LEU A 106 -36.72 -21.75 16.49
CA LEU A 106 -36.74 -22.25 15.11
C LEU A 106 -38.05 -21.89 14.39
N ASN A 107 -39.16 -21.71 15.12
CA ASN A 107 -40.40 -21.12 14.58
C ASN A 107 -40.36 -19.59 14.42
N LEU A 108 -39.27 -18.90 14.81
CA LEU A 108 -39.00 -17.52 14.35
C LEU A 108 -38.53 -17.44 12.89
N GLU A 109 -38.56 -18.57 12.16
CA GLU A 109 -38.48 -18.65 10.68
C GLU A 109 -39.35 -17.60 9.96
N GLY A 110 -40.43 -17.11 10.57
CA GLY A 110 -41.37 -16.16 9.96
C GLY A 110 -41.19 -14.68 10.34
N THR A 111 -40.28 -14.29 11.24
CA THR A 111 -40.23 -12.89 11.69
C THR A 111 -39.03 -12.14 11.14
N VAL A 112 -39.30 -11.25 10.18
CA VAL A 112 -38.38 -10.24 9.62
C VAL A 112 -37.55 -9.52 10.72
N TYR A 113 -38.06 -9.48 11.96
CA TYR A 113 -37.45 -8.86 13.13
C TYR A 113 -36.28 -9.62 13.77
N ALA A 114 -36.09 -10.93 13.55
CA ALA A 114 -34.97 -11.66 14.15
C ALA A 114 -33.64 -11.44 13.42
N LYS A 115 -33.72 -11.24 12.10
CA LYS A 115 -32.56 -11.06 11.21
C LYS A 115 -31.55 -10.02 11.72
N PRO A 116 -31.95 -8.79 12.09
CA PRO A 116 -31.00 -7.77 12.52
C PRO A 116 -30.28 -8.10 13.82
N ILE A 117 -30.93 -8.79 14.76
CA ILE A 117 -30.34 -9.20 16.04
C ILE A 117 -29.32 -10.30 15.79
N PHE A 118 -29.68 -11.34 15.04
CA PHE A 118 -28.79 -12.44 14.71
C PHE A 118 -27.52 -11.97 14.00
N VAL A 119 -27.66 -11.12 12.98
CA VAL A 119 -26.51 -10.58 12.24
C VAL A 119 -25.58 -9.79 13.16
N SER A 120 -26.14 -8.97 14.06
CA SER A 120 -25.33 -8.20 15.01
C SER A 120 -24.58 -9.11 15.99
N ALA A 121 -25.25 -10.11 16.55
CA ALA A 121 -24.65 -11.07 17.47
C ALA A 121 -23.57 -11.91 16.78
N PHE A 122 -23.80 -12.32 15.54
CA PHE A 122 -22.84 -13.05 14.72
C PHE A 122 -21.57 -12.23 14.45
N LEU A 123 -21.71 -10.97 14.03
CA LEU A 123 -20.57 -10.08 13.83
C LEU A 123 -19.77 -9.88 15.13
N ILE A 124 -20.45 -9.68 16.26
CA ILE A 124 -19.79 -9.58 17.58
C ILE A 124 -19.03 -10.87 17.89
N ALA A 125 -19.65 -12.03 17.71
CA ALA A 125 -19.04 -13.32 17.96
C ALA A 125 -17.82 -13.55 17.06
N ILE A 126 -17.94 -13.31 15.76
CA ILE A 126 -16.84 -13.46 14.78
C ILE A 126 -15.67 -12.55 15.12
N MET A 127 -15.93 -11.29 15.44
CA MET A 127 -14.86 -10.34 15.79
C MET A 127 -14.21 -10.67 17.13
N SER A 128 -14.92 -11.37 18.01
CA SER A 128 -14.39 -11.91 19.26
C SER A 128 -13.57 -13.20 19.08
N VAL A 129 -13.71 -13.89 17.94
CA VAL A 129 -12.92 -15.10 17.64
C VAL A 129 -11.49 -14.70 17.25
N GLY A 130 -10.50 -15.36 17.86
CA GLY A 130 -9.08 -15.04 17.67
C GLY A 130 -8.59 -15.06 16.22
N VAL A 131 -9.26 -15.79 15.32
CA VAL A 131 -8.95 -15.86 13.88
C VAL A 131 -9.15 -14.50 13.18
N MET A 132 -10.14 -13.70 13.61
CA MET A 132 -10.42 -12.38 13.02
C MET A 132 -9.63 -11.24 13.66
N ARG A 133 -8.98 -11.50 14.81
CA ARG A 133 -8.17 -10.53 15.53
C ARG A 133 -7.12 -9.80 14.66
N PRO A 134 -6.45 -10.45 13.67
CA PRO A 134 -5.53 -9.74 12.78
C PRO A 134 -6.23 -8.71 11.89
N ILE A 135 -7.39 -9.06 11.34
CA ILE A 135 -8.20 -8.17 10.49
C ILE A 135 -8.70 -6.99 11.31
N GLU A 136 -9.23 -7.30 12.50
CA GLU A 136 -9.72 -6.32 13.46
C GLU A 136 -8.61 -5.36 13.89
N ASN A 137 -7.43 -5.87 14.28
CA ASN A 137 -6.28 -5.05 14.65
C ASN A 137 -5.82 -4.14 13.50
N MET A 138 -5.85 -4.64 12.26
CA MET A 138 -5.50 -3.86 11.07
C MET A 138 -6.50 -2.72 10.86
N VAL A 139 -7.79 -3.03 10.88
CA VAL A 139 -8.89 -2.05 10.76
C VAL A 139 -8.81 -1.00 11.87
N ARG A 140 -8.57 -1.44 13.11
CA ARG A 140 -8.39 -0.58 14.27
C ARG A 140 -7.19 0.35 14.09
N SER A 141 -6.07 -0.20 13.60
CA SER A 141 -4.86 0.59 13.32
C SER A 141 -5.09 1.62 12.22
N ALA A 142 -5.83 1.26 11.17
CA ALA A 142 -6.21 2.19 10.11
C ALA A 142 -7.04 3.35 10.66
N ALA A 143 -8.04 3.04 11.47
CA ALA A 143 -8.86 4.06 12.13
C ALA A 143 -8.02 4.99 13.02
N HIS A 144 -7.05 4.44 13.78
CA HIS A 144 -6.14 5.24 14.60
C HIS A 144 -5.24 6.16 13.76
N ARG A 145 -4.67 5.64 12.67
CA ARG A 145 -3.78 6.39 11.77
C ARG A 145 -4.52 7.53 11.08
N ILE A 146 -5.73 7.27 10.56
CA ILE A 146 -6.58 8.30 9.94
C ILE A 146 -6.97 9.36 10.96
N ALA A 147 -7.14 8.98 12.23
CA ALA A 147 -7.45 9.90 13.31
C ALA A 147 -6.26 10.66 13.90
N GLY A 148 -5.04 10.46 13.39
CA GLY A 148 -3.84 11.12 13.91
C GLY A 148 -3.43 10.65 15.31
N ILE A 149 -3.91 9.49 15.76
CA ILE A 149 -3.47 8.88 17.01
C ILE A 149 -2.02 8.41 16.81
N PRO A 150 -1.07 8.83 17.67
CA PRO A 150 0.35 8.60 17.42
C PRO A 150 0.68 7.11 17.38
N ARG A 151 0.85 6.60 16.16
CA ARG A 151 1.37 5.27 15.82
C ARG A 151 2.56 5.43 14.87
N GLY A 152 3.50 4.48 14.91
CA GLY A 152 4.75 4.57 14.15
C GLY A 152 5.83 5.44 14.79
N VAL A 153 5.74 5.71 16.09
CA VAL A 153 6.78 6.39 16.88
C VAL A 153 8.14 5.72 16.68
N TYR A 154 8.18 4.38 16.73
CA TYR A 154 9.42 3.63 16.52
C TYR A 154 10.01 3.79 15.12
N ARG A 155 9.21 3.89 14.06
CA ARG A 155 9.72 4.10 12.70
C ARG A 155 10.43 5.46 12.58
N VAL A 156 9.88 6.50 13.22
CA VAL A 156 10.52 7.82 13.26
C VAL A 156 11.80 7.75 14.09
N ILE A 157 11.81 7.01 15.20
CA ILE A 157 13.01 6.82 16.03
C ILE A 157 14.09 6.05 15.27
N ASP A 158 13.74 4.98 14.56
CA ASP A 158 14.65 4.21 13.72
C ASP A 158 15.24 5.11 12.61
N ALA A 159 14.41 5.95 11.98
CA ALA A 159 14.88 6.96 11.03
C ALA A 159 15.86 7.97 11.68
N LEU A 160 15.62 8.39 12.92
CA LEU A 160 16.54 9.26 13.68
C LEU A 160 17.83 8.56 14.13
N GLN A 161 17.85 7.23 14.19
CA GLN A 161 19.03 6.44 14.53
C GLN A 161 19.93 6.15 13.32
N THR A 162 19.49 6.51 12.10
CA THR A 162 20.29 6.34 10.88
C THR A 162 21.62 7.09 10.95
N GLN A 163 22.64 6.53 10.28
CA GLN A 163 23.95 7.16 10.18
C GLN A 163 23.87 8.54 9.50
N GLU A 164 22.95 8.71 8.56
CA GLU A 164 22.69 9.97 7.86
C GLU A 164 22.28 11.09 8.82
N THR A 165 21.31 10.82 9.70
CA THR A 165 20.91 11.77 10.76
C THR A 165 22.10 12.18 11.62
N THR A 166 22.95 11.22 11.97
CA THR A 166 24.16 11.47 12.75
C THR A 166 25.17 12.33 11.99
N ARG A 167 25.33 12.13 10.66
CA ARG A 167 26.20 12.95 9.81
C ARG A 167 25.69 14.38 9.67
N ILE A 168 24.39 14.55 9.41
CA ILE A 168 23.74 15.87 9.33
C ILE A 168 24.01 16.67 10.60
N CYS A 169 23.82 16.04 11.76
CA CYS A 169 24.10 16.60 13.06
C CYS A 169 25.58 17.01 13.25
N LYS A 170 26.54 16.25 12.71
CA LYS A 170 27.99 16.53 12.82
C LYS A 170 28.50 17.67 11.93
N THR A 171 27.86 17.95 10.78
CA THR A 171 28.36 18.92 9.78
C THR A 171 28.29 20.40 10.22
N ARG A 172 27.63 20.72 11.33
CA ARG A 172 27.41 22.10 11.79
C ARG A 172 28.27 22.46 13.00
N LYS A 173 28.36 23.77 13.29
CA LYS A 173 28.81 24.28 14.59
C LYS A 173 28.11 23.50 15.71
N PRO A 174 28.87 22.89 16.63
CA PRO A 174 28.29 22.10 17.72
C PRO A 174 27.33 22.97 18.54
N GLY A 175 26.24 22.36 18.98
CA GLY A 175 25.33 23.02 19.92
C GLY A 175 26.00 23.25 21.28
N ALA A 176 25.28 23.87 22.21
CA ALA A 176 25.88 24.30 23.47
C ALA A 176 26.42 23.12 24.29
N LEU A 177 25.68 22.01 24.36
CA LEU A 177 26.08 20.83 25.13
C LEU A 177 27.28 20.15 24.49
N THR A 178 27.22 19.94 23.16
CA THR A 178 28.30 19.30 22.40
C THR A 178 29.57 20.15 22.43
N ALA A 179 29.45 21.47 22.28
CA ALA A 179 30.58 22.39 22.32
C ALA A 179 31.25 22.41 23.70
N HIS A 180 30.45 22.40 24.76
CA HIS A 180 30.97 22.33 26.13
C HIS A 180 31.72 21.02 26.36
N PHE A 181 31.11 19.87 26.03
CA PHE A 181 31.74 18.57 26.18
C PHE A 181 33.07 18.46 25.41
N ARG A 182 33.09 18.84 24.14
CA ARG A 182 34.32 18.83 23.32
C ARG A 182 35.40 19.76 23.88
N LYS A 183 35.02 20.92 24.41
CA LYS A 183 35.97 21.86 25.05
C LYS A 183 36.56 21.26 26.32
N THR A 184 35.74 20.73 27.22
CA THR A 184 36.20 20.08 28.45
C THR A 184 37.11 18.89 28.15
N LEU A 185 36.77 18.11 27.12
CA LEU A 185 37.56 16.98 26.67
C LEU A 185 38.93 17.41 26.10
N ALA A 186 38.97 18.45 25.27
CA ALA A 186 40.21 18.97 24.71
C ALA A 186 41.15 19.49 25.82
N GLN A 187 40.62 20.22 26.79
CA GLN A 187 41.40 20.72 27.93
C GLN A 187 41.99 19.59 28.79
N ALA A 188 41.28 18.46 28.91
CA ALA A 188 41.78 17.30 29.63
C ALA A 188 42.94 16.61 28.91
N LEU A 189 42.82 16.46 27.59
CA LEU A 189 43.84 15.82 26.77
C LEU A 189 45.12 16.67 26.70
N GLU A 190 44.97 18.00 26.59
CA GLU A 190 46.11 18.93 26.65
C GLU A 190 46.85 18.85 28.00
N ALA A 191 46.13 18.63 29.10
CA ALA A 191 46.74 18.48 30.44
C ALA A 191 47.48 17.15 30.61
N GLU A 192 47.03 16.06 29.97
CA GLU A 192 47.70 14.75 30.02
C GLU A 192 48.97 14.71 29.14
N ASP A 193 49.01 15.47 28.03
CA ASP A 193 50.15 15.52 27.11
C ASP A 193 51.40 16.19 27.71
N GLU A 194 51.23 17.13 28.66
CA GLU A 194 52.33 17.81 29.32
C GLU A 194 53.14 16.91 30.28
N GLU A 195 52.56 15.81 30.77
CA GLU A 195 53.22 14.95 31.77
C GLU A 195 54.05 13.80 31.17
N ASP A 196 53.78 13.33 29.94
CA ASP A 196 54.28 11.98 29.57
C ASP A 196 54.62 11.73 28.09
N GLY A 197 54.64 12.76 27.23
CA GLY A 197 55.30 12.77 25.90
C GLY A 197 54.88 11.71 24.87
N ALA A 198 53.83 10.93 25.14
CA ALA A 198 53.31 9.87 24.29
C ALA A 198 51.94 10.26 23.77
N ASN A 199 51.61 9.87 22.53
CA ASN A 199 50.32 10.19 21.90
C ASN A 199 49.14 9.83 22.83
N PRO A 200 48.26 10.78 23.17
CA PRO A 200 47.19 10.59 24.16
C PRO A 200 46.12 9.60 23.67
N GLU A 201 45.97 9.44 22.35
CA GLU A 201 45.04 8.48 21.77
C GLU A 201 45.46 7.01 21.97
N ASP A 202 46.76 6.72 22.15
CA ASP A 202 47.26 5.34 22.32
C ASP A 202 47.21 4.85 23.78
N LYS A 203 47.11 5.75 24.76
CA LYS A 203 47.05 5.42 26.20
C LYS A 203 45.64 5.18 26.70
N LEU A 204 44.63 5.68 26.00
CA LEU A 204 43.24 5.53 26.42
C LEU A 204 42.75 4.10 26.13
N ALA A 205 42.23 3.42 27.15
CA ALA A 205 41.61 2.11 26.95
C ALA A 205 40.55 2.21 25.83
N PRO A 206 40.54 1.31 24.83
CA PRO A 206 39.67 1.43 23.66
C PRO A 206 38.17 1.49 24.00
N ASP A 207 37.75 0.95 25.16
CA ASP A 207 36.38 1.09 25.69
C ASP A 207 36.00 2.55 26.04
N LEU A 208 36.95 3.35 26.54
CA LEU A 208 36.71 4.76 26.89
C LEU A 208 36.57 5.64 25.64
N ALA A 209 37.34 5.35 24.59
CA ALA A 209 37.25 6.06 23.32
C ALA A 209 35.87 5.85 22.66
N GLY A 210 35.36 4.62 22.66
CA GLY A 210 34.01 4.30 22.17
C GLY A 210 32.92 5.06 22.93
N ARG A 211 33.00 5.11 24.26
CA ARG A 211 32.03 5.84 25.09
C ARG A 211 32.03 7.35 24.85
N ARG A 212 33.21 7.95 24.64
CA ARG A 212 33.33 9.38 24.30
C ARG A 212 32.65 9.69 22.96
N GLU A 213 32.83 8.83 21.95
CA GLU A 213 32.16 8.99 20.66
C GLU A 213 30.63 8.86 20.79
N GLU A 214 30.16 7.92 21.60
CA GLU A 214 28.73 7.74 21.88
C GLU A 214 28.11 8.92 22.63
N ILE A 215 28.83 9.49 23.62
CA ILE A 215 28.41 10.74 24.29
C ILE A 215 28.31 11.87 23.27
N ASP A 216 29.32 12.08 22.44
CA ASP A 216 29.32 13.15 21.43
C ASP A 216 28.13 13.01 20.46
N LYS A 217 27.87 11.77 19.98
CA LYS A 217 26.69 11.47 19.15
C LYS A 217 25.39 11.79 19.89
N ALA A 218 25.26 11.37 21.14
CA ALA A 218 24.06 11.60 21.94
C ALA A 218 23.80 13.10 22.17
N LEU A 219 24.83 13.85 22.57
CA LEU A 219 24.74 15.31 22.78
C LEU A 219 24.40 16.05 21.49
N THR A 220 24.98 15.64 20.36
CA THR A 220 24.70 16.29 19.07
C THR A 220 23.23 16.09 18.66
N ILE A 221 22.66 14.90 18.90
CA ILE A 221 21.24 14.63 18.65
C ILE A 221 20.36 15.46 19.58
N ILE A 222 20.71 15.55 20.87
CA ILE A 222 20.00 16.37 21.84
C ILE A 222 19.99 17.83 21.39
N ASP A 223 21.14 18.40 21.03
CA ASP A 223 21.27 19.77 20.56
C ASP A 223 20.42 20.04 19.30
N ALA A 224 20.32 19.06 18.38
CA ALA A 224 19.53 19.18 17.16
C ALA A 224 18.01 19.14 17.40
N LEU A 225 17.54 18.24 18.27
CA LEU A 225 16.10 17.95 18.46
C LEU A 225 15.47 18.69 19.64
N SER A 226 16.21 19.01 20.70
CA SER A 226 15.70 19.63 21.94
C SER A 226 14.97 20.95 21.70
N LEU A 227 15.40 21.72 20.69
CA LEU A 227 14.76 22.96 20.26
C LEU A 227 13.29 22.78 19.88
N ALA A 228 12.92 21.62 19.36
CA ALA A 228 11.56 21.34 18.89
C ALA A 228 10.66 20.75 19.99
N VAL A 229 11.24 20.12 21.02
CA VAL A 229 10.49 19.39 22.05
C VAL A 229 10.38 20.12 23.39
N THR A 230 11.26 21.11 23.65
CA THR A 230 11.24 21.88 24.90
C THR A 230 10.00 22.78 25.00
N PRO A 231 9.37 22.92 26.19
CA PRO A 231 8.10 23.64 26.34
C PRO A 231 8.11 25.07 25.80
N SER A 232 9.23 25.78 25.92
CA SER A 232 9.39 27.17 25.51
C SER A 232 9.33 27.39 24.00
N LYS A 233 9.81 26.43 23.20
CA LYS A 233 9.91 26.54 21.74
C LYS A 233 9.01 25.55 21.00
N ARG A 234 8.49 24.54 21.68
CA ARG A 234 7.61 23.50 21.11
C ARG A 234 6.44 24.09 20.31
N ALA A 235 5.76 25.11 20.83
CA ALA A 235 4.61 25.71 20.15
C ALA A 235 4.97 26.34 18.78
N GLN A 236 6.23 26.73 18.57
CA GLN A 236 6.70 27.30 17.30
C GLN A 236 6.84 26.21 16.23
N TYR A 237 7.35 25.03 16.60
CA TYR A 237 7.60 23.93 15.67
C TYR A 237 6.40 22.98 15.54
N PHE A 238 5.71 22.75 16.64
CA PHE A 238 4.56 21.85 16.78
C PHE A 238 3.38 22.58 17.45
N PRO A 239 2.53 23.28 16.68
CA PRO A 239 1.34 23.93 17.20
C PRO A 239 0.22 22.92 17.43
N VAL A 240 0.46 21.95 18.31
CA VAL A 240 -0.50 20.91 18.68
C VAL A 240 -1.28 21.37 19.92
N ALA A 241 -2.55 20.97 20.02
CA ALA A 241 -3.34 21.21 21.23
C ALA A 241 -2.58 20.71 22.47
N GLU A 242 -2.49 21.57 23.48
CA GLU A 242 -1.79 21.28 24.73
C GLU A 242 -2.45 20.08 25.42
N LEU A 243 -1.81 18.92 25.33
CA LEU A 243 -2.13 17.79 26.18
C LEU A 243 -1.32 17.91 27.47
N GLU A 244 -1.99 17.72 28.59
CA GLU A 244 -1.38 17.80 29.92
C GLU A 244 -0.23 16.80 30.06
N GLU A 245 -0.43 15.54 29.67
CA GLU A 245 0.60 14.51 29.76
C GLU A 245 1.80 14.78 28.84
N LEU A 246 1.59 15.22 27.59
CA LEU A 246 2.72 15.64 26.73
C LEU A 246 3.49 16.83 27.31
N THR A 247 2.79 17.75 27.96
CA THR A 247 3.41 18.91 28.60
C THR A 247 4.20 18.49 29.84
N LYS A 248 3.68 17.55 30.62
CA LYS A 248 4.40 16.91 31.74
C LYS A 248 5.65 16.17 31.27
N MET A 249 5.57 15.39 30.19
CA MET A 249 6.73 14.74 29.57
C MET A 249 7.75 15.77 29.04
N SER A 250 7.28 16.84 28.40
CA SER A 250 8.16 17.92 27.92
C SER A 250 8.90 18.62 29.08
N ARG A 251 8.22 18.85 30.21
CA ARG A 251 8.83 19.38 31.45
C ARG A 251 9.80 18.40 32.09
N GLN A 252 9.46 17.11 32.11
CA GLN A 252 10.37 16.07 32.60
C GLN A 252 11.66 16.07 31.78
N LEU A 253 11.55 16.12 30.44
CA LEU A 253 12.71 16.19 29.56
C LEU A 253 13.53 17.48 29.80
N GLU A 254 12.88 18.62 30.04
CA GLU A 254 13.57 19.88 30.38
C GLU A 254 14.36 19.77 31.70
N CYS A 255 13.80 19.10 32.72
CA CYS A 255 14.53 18.80 33.96
C CYS A 255 15.72 17.88 33.72
N GLU A 256 15.55 16.82 32.91
CA GLU A 256 16.64 15.89 32.56
C GLU A 256 17.74 16.57 31.72
N LEU A 257 17.39 17.52 30.85
CA LEU A 257 18.35 18.33 30.10
C LEU A 257 19.14 19.27 31.03
N THR A 258 18.48 19.84 32.04
CA THR A 258 19.14 20.67 33.06
C THR A 258 20.10 19.82 33.89
N GLU A 259 19.68 18.64 34.35
CA GLU A 259 20.53 17.68 35.07
C GLU A 259 21.75 17.27 34.23
N LEU A 260 21.57 16.99 32.93
CA LEU A 260 22.66 16.67 32.02
C LEU A 260 23.63 17.85 31.83
N SER A 261 23.10 19.08 31.75
CA SER A 261 23.92 20.29 31.67
C SER A 261 24.76 20.50 32.94
N ASP A 262 24.17 20.30 34.11
CA ASP A 262 24.88 20.42 35.39
C ASP A 262 25.95 19.34 35.55
N LEU A 263 25.65 18.10 35.14
CA LEU A 263 26.63 17.02 35.10
C LEU A 263 27.78 17.32 34.13
N LEU A 264 27.52 17.94 32.98
CA LEU A 264 28.56 18.36 32.04
C LEU A 264 29.44 19.49 32.59
N LEU A 265 28.87 20.41 33.35
CA LEU A 265 29.61 21.50 34.00
C LEU A 265 30.50 20.99 35.14
N GLY A 266 30.04 19.99 35.88
CA GLY A 266 30.79 19.34 36.97
C GLY A 266 31.62 18.12 36.54
N TYR A 267 31.69 17.83 35.23
CA TYR A 267 32.35 16.64 34.71
C TYR A 267 33.87 16.74 34.85
N ASP A 268 34.46 15.83 35.62
CA ASP A 268 35.91 15.61 35.67
C ASP A 268 36.31 14.50 34.68
N PRO A 269 37.00 14.86 33.57
CA PRO A 269 37.38 13.92 32.52
C PRO A 269 38.39 12.86 32.94
N THR A 270 39.08 13.06 34.08
CA THR A 270 40.06 12.11 34.63
C THR A 270 39.40 10.94 35.38
N THR A 271 38.13 11.07 35.76
CA THR A 271 37.41 10.05 36.54
C THR A 271 36.57 9.12 35.66
N THR A 272 36.81 7.81 35.78
CA THR A 272 36.05 6.79 35.03
C THR A 272 34.58 6.77 35.41
N ASP A 273 34.26 6.94 36.70
CA ASP A 273 32.89 6.91 37.22
C ASP A 273 32.06 8.10 36.73
N GLY A 274 32.69 9.28 36.62
CA GLY A 274 32.09 10.47 36.03
C GLY A 274 31.70 10.25 34.57
N LEU A 275 32.60 9.65 33.78
CA LEU A 275 32.34 9.34 32.37
C LEU A 275 31.22 8.31 32.22
N VAL A 276 31.19 7.25 33.03
CA VAL A 276 30.13 6.23 32.98
C VAL A 276 28.76 6.86 33.30
N THR A 277 28.71 7.72 34.31
CA THR A 277 27.48 8.40 34.72
C THR A 277 26.99 9.36 33.63
N LEU A 278 27.89 10.19 33.09
CA LEU A 278 27.60 11.10 31.99
C LEU A 278 27.12 10.34 30.75
N HIS A 279 27.80 9.25 30.40
CA HIS A 279 27.44 8.39 29.28
C HIS A 279 26.02 7.84 29.40
N LYS A 280 25.70 7.24 30.55
CA LYS A 280 24.37 6.67 30.82
C LYS A 280 23.27 7.74 30.77
N THR A 281 23.53 8.92 31.36
CA THR A 281 22.57 10.02 31.36
C THR A 281 22.39 10.61 29.97
N ALA A 282 23.47 10.86 29.22
CA ALA A 282 23.41 11.39 27.86
C ALA A 282 22.63 10.48 26.91
N LEU A 283 22.88 9.17 26.94
CA LEU A 283 22.11 8.19 26.15
C LEU A 283 20.63 8.17 26.53
N ARG A 284 20.31 8.16 27.83
CA ARG A 284 18.93 8.22 28.31
C ARG A 284 18.20 9.47 27.81
N VAL A 285 18.82 10.63 27.94
CA VAL A 285 18.22 11.91 27.52
C VAL A 285 18.10 11.98 26.00
N ALA A 286 19.06 11.47 25.24
CA ALA A 286 18.97 11.41 23.79
C ALA A 286 17.80 10.53 23.33
N GLU A 287 17.63 9.35 23.92
CA GLU A 287 16.50 8.45 23.61
C GLU A 287 15.15 9.06 24.01
N ASN A 288 15.06 9.74 25.17
CA ASN A 288 13.86 10.46 25.57
C ASN A 288 13.55 11.64 24.63
N THR A 289 14.58 12.35 24.16
CA THR A 289 14.44 13.46 23.20
C THR A 289 13.92 12.96 21.85
N LYS A 290 14.50 11.87 21.31
CA LYS A 290 14.02 11.24 20.06
C LYS A 290 12.57 10.78 20.18
N ALA A 291 12.23 10.12 21.29
CA ALA A 291 10.90 9.60 21.54
C ALA A 291 9.85 10.72 21.60
N LEU A 292 10.13 11.78 22.36
CA LEU A 292 9.21 12.91 22.48
C LEU A 292 9.09 13.68 21.15
N PHE A 293 10.19 13.83 20.40
CA PHE A 293 10.16 14.42 19.07
C PHE A 293 9.29 13.62 18.12
N ALA A 294 9.48 12.30 18.07
CA ALA A 294 8.69 11.39 17.22
C ALA A 294 7.19 11.48 17.53
N VAL A 295 6.81 11.52 18.81
CA VAL A 295 5.41 11.70 19.22
C VAL A 295 4.85 13.05 18.74
N HIS A 296 5.58 14.15 18.94
CA HIS A 296 5.13 15.46 18.49
C HIS A 296 5.02 15.57 16.96
N TYR A 297 6.01 15.02 16.25
CA TYR A 297 6.04 14.99 14.79
C TYR A 297 4.85 14.21 14.21
N ILE A 298 4.56 13.02 14.72
CA ILE A 298 3.41 12.22 14.25
C ILE A 298 2.10 12.93 14.55
N ARG A 299 1.94 13.49 15.75
CA ARG A 299 0.71 14.20 16.13
C ARG A 299 0.46 15.47 15.33
N ASN A 300 1.51 16.11 14.84
CA ASN A 300 1.40 17.27 13.97
C ASN A 300 1.30 16.86 12.48
N ASN A 301 0.70 15.71 12.19
CA ASN A 301 0.54 15.13 10.86
C ASN A 301 1.85 15.09 10.06
N GLN A 302 2.95 14.69 10.70
CA GLN A 302 4.27 14.59 10.06
C GLN A 302 4.78 15.92 9.50
N SER A 303 4.34 17.03 10.08
CA SER A 303 4.79 18.36 9.71
C SER A 303 5.52 19.02 10.86
N VAL A 304 6.52 19.83 10.52
CA VAL A 304 7.18 20.72 11.47
C VAL A 304 7.10 22.12 10.88
N LYS A 305 6.55 23.07 11.64
CA LYS A 305 6.36 24.45 11.16
C LYS A 305 7.57 25.32 11.46
N ASN A 306 7.69 26.44 10.75
CA ASN A 306 8.73 27.45 10.97
C ASN A 306 10.17 26.91 10.88
N LEU A 307 10.37 25.89 10.04
CA LEU A 307 11.69 25.37 9.73
C LEU A 307 12.40 26.26 8.72
N ASP A 308 13.55 26.80 9.13
CA ASP A 308 14.52 27.32 8.17
C ASP A 308 15.22 26.14 7.47
N PRO A 309 15.20 26.05 6.13
CA PRO A 309 15.85 24.96 5.37
C PRO A 309 17.33 24.74 5.71
N ALA A 310 18.03 25.77 6.20
CA ALA A 310 19.42 25.67 6.59
C ALA A 310 19.61 25.00 7.98
N THR A 311 18.53 24.75 8.73
CA THR A 311 18.62 24.15 10.06
C THR A 311 18.82 22.64 10.00
N PRO A 312 19.57 22.04 10.94
CA PRO A 312 19.74 20.60 11.01
C PRO A 312 18.39 19.90 11.19
N LEU A 313 17.47 20.53 11.92
CA LEU A 313 16.12 20.00 12.10
C LEU A 313 15.37 19.85 10.77
N ALA A 314 15.50 20.81 9.84
CA ALA A 314 14.86 20.72 8.53
C ALA A 314 15.41 19.56 7.70
N LYS A 315 16.74 19.37 7.73
CA LYS A 315 17.40 18.24 7.08
C LYS A 315 17.00 16.90 7.70
N ILE A 316 16.92 16.81 9.03
CA ILE A 316 16.45 15.60 9.73
C ILE A 316 15.00 15.29 9.35
N VAL A 317 14.13 16.29 9.32
CA VAL A 317 12.73 16.12 8.90
C VAL A 317 12.66 15.63 7.46
N HIS A 318 13.49 16.18 6.57
CA HIS A 318 13.58 15.72 5.19
C HIS A 318 14.01 14.24 5.10
N VAL A 319 14.98 13.78 5.91
CA VAL A 319 15.36 12.36 5.98
C VAL A 319 14.21 11.48 6.47
N ILE A 320 13.46 11.92 7.48
CA ILE A 320 12.29 11.19 7.99
C ILE A 320 11.21 11.09 6.92
N ASP A 321 10.89 12.20 6.25
CA ASP A 321 9.89 12.27 5.18
C ASP A 321 10.29 11.36 4.02
N ARG A 322 11.57 11.37 3.65
CA ARG A 322 12.13 10.54 2.57
C ARG A 322 11.95 9.06 2.84
N ASN A 323 12.18 8.59 4.06
CA ASN A 323 12.03 7.16 4.41
C ASN A 323 10.56 6.69 4.44
N TYR A 324 9.59 7.61 4.32
CA TYR A 324 8.15 7.30 4.40
C TYR A 324 7.46 7.18 3.03
N VAL A 325 8.16 7.58 1.98
CA VAL A 325 7.56 7.89 0.68
C VAL A 325 7.79 6.82 -0.41
N PRO A 326 8.91 6.05 -0.46
CA PRO A 326 9.19 5.10 -1.53
C PRO A 326 8.05 4.10 -1.72
N GLU A 327 7.71 3.32 -0.69
CA GLU A 327 6.69 2.26 -0.76
C GLU A 327 5.35 2.77 -1.31
N LYS A 328 4.91 3.95 -0.87
CA LYS A 328 3.62 4.55 -1.28
C LYS A 328 3.68 5.13 -2.69
N ASN A 329 4.77 5.79 -3.04
CA ASN A 329 4.97 6.34 -4.38
C ASN A 329 5.07 5.20 -5.40
N SER A 330 5.82 4.14 -5.08
CA SER A 330 5.96 2.98 -5.94
C SER A 330 4.65 2.23 -6.09
N PHE A 331 3.84 2.12 -5.04
CA PHE A 331 2.47 1.63 -5.14
C PHE A 331 1.60 2.48 -6.06
N ALA A 332 1.58 3.81 -5.87
CA ALA A 332 0.75 4.71 -6.68
C ALA A 332 1.16 4.72 -8.16
N LEU A 333 2.48 4.79 -8.43
CA LEU A 333 3.03 4.77 -9.79
C LEU A 333 2.77 3.42 -10.46
N SER A 334 3.05 2.31 -9.78
CA SER A 334 2.77 0.97 -10.33
C SER A 334 1.28 0.77 -10.58
N ALA A 335 0.39 1.22 -9.68
CA ALA A 335 -1.06 1.14 -9.87
C ALA A 335 -1.53 1.89 -11.12
N PHE A 336 -1.04 3.12 -11.32
CA PHE A 336 -1.39 3.94 -12.47
C PHE A 336 -0.88 3.34 -13.78
N PHE A 337 0.42 3.06 -13.88
CA PHE A 337 1.04 2.54 -15.11
C PHE A 337 0.59 1.13 -15.45
N SER A 338 0.43 0.24 -14.46
CA SER A 338 -0.07 -1.12 -14.71
C SER A 338 -1.52 -1.09 -15.21
N SER A 339 -2.40 -0.28 -14.61
CA SER A 339 -3.79 -0.16 -15.08
C SER A 339 -3.86 0.38 -16.50
N PHE A 340 -3.16 1.48 -16.80
CA PHE A 340 -3.15 2.08 -18.13
C PHE A 340 -2.63 1.11 -19.21
N LEU A 341 -1.47 0.50 -18.97
CA LEU A 341 -0.87 -0.45 -19.91
C LEU A 341 -1.70 -1.72 -20.04
N SER A 342 -2.42 -2.13 -18.99
CA SER A 342 -3.32 -3.29 -19.03
C SER A 342 -4.54 -3.03 -19.91
N VAL A 343 -5.19 -1.87 -19.83
CA VAL A 343 -6.31 -1.54 -20.73
C VAL A 343 -5.86 -1.64 -22.19
N VAL A 344 -4.69 -1.08 -22.52
CA VAL A 344 -4.14 -1.15 -23.87
C VAL A 344 -3.84 -2.59 -24.29
N ALA A 345 -3.21 -3.39 -23.42
CA ALA A 345 -2.87 -4.77 -23.73
C ALA A 345 -4.10 -5.67 -23.88
N VAL A 346 -5.08 -5.54 -22.98
CA VAL A 346 -6.35 -6.28 -23.01
C VAL A 346 -7.14 -5.92 -24.27
N PHE A 347 -7.22 -4.64 -24.62
CA PHE A 347 -7.81 -4.19 -25.88
C PHE A 347 -7.13 -4.85 -27.10
N MET A 348 -5.79 -4.91 -27.11
CA MET A 348 -5.06 -5.56 -28.19
C MET A 348 -5.32 -7.07 -28.22
N ILE A 349 -5.38 -7.75 -27.07
CA ILE A 349 -5.74 -9.18 -26.98
C ILE A 349 -7.13 -9.42 -27.57
N TYR A 350 -8.12 -8.61 -27.18
CA TYR A 350 -9.47 -8.66 -27.76
C TYR A 350 -9.47 -8.44 -29.26
N ALA A 351 -8.77 -7.41 -29.74
CA ALA A 351 -8.69 -7.08 -31.16
C ALA A 351 -8.05 -8.22 -31.97
N PHE A 352 -6.95 -8.81 -31.49
CA PHE A 352 -6.30 -9.96 -32.14
C PHE A 352 -7.19 -11.20 -32.13
N TRP A 353 -7.88 -11.45 -31.02
CA TRP A 353 -8.78 -12.59 -30.89
C TRP A 353 -9.99 -12.48 -31.82
N HIS A 354 -10.68 -11.33 -31.84
CA HIS A 354 -11.78 -11.06 -32.77
C HIS A 354 -11.33 -11.08 -34.23
N GLN A 355 -10.14 -10.57 -34.54
CA GLN A 355 -9.58 -10.67 -35.89
C GLN A 355 -9.42 -12.15 -36.32
N GLY A 356 -8.91 -13.00 -35.44
CA GLY A 356 -8.77 -14.43 -35.69
C GLY A 356 -10.12 -15.12 -35.94
N MET A 357 -11.16 -14.73 -35.20
CA MET A 357 -12.53 -15.23 -35.39
C MET A 357 -13.10 -14.82 -36.74
N VAL A 358 -13.04 -13.52 -37.08
CA VAL A 358 -13.57 -12.97 -38.34
C VAL A 358 -12.86 -13.54 -39.56
N ASP A 359 -11.54 -13.75 -39.48
CA ASP A 359 -10.76 -14.23 -40.60
C ASP A 359 -11.00 -15.73 -40.89
N LYS A 360 -11.37 -16.52 -39.87
CA LYS A 360 -11.58 -17.98 -39.99
C LYS A 360 -13.04 -18.40 -40.13
N GLU A 361 -13.98 -17.64 -39.55
CA GLU A 361 -15.39 -18.00 -39.49
C GLU A 361 -16.26 -16.95 -40.19
N VAL A 362 -15.90 -16.64 -41.44
CA VAL A 362 -16.61 -15.66 -42.28
C VAL A 362 -18.11 -15.94 -42.35
N HIS A 363 -18.52 -17.21 -42.31
CA HIS A 363 -19.94 -17.60 -42.33
C HIS A 363 -20.72 -17.25 -41.05
N ARG A 364 -20.08 -17.18 -39.88
CA ARG A 364 -20.72 -16.71 -38.64
C ARG A 364 -20.69 -15.21 -38.51
N ALA A 365 -19.62 -14.59 -39.01
CA ALA A 365 -19.55 -13.16 -39.14
C ALA A 365 -20.44 -12.65 -40.29
N ALA A 366 -20.98 -13.51 -41.16
CA ALA A 366 -21.69 -13.11 -42.37
C ALA A 366 -22.91 -12.23 -42.07
N ASP A 367 -23.75 -12.60 -41.11
CA ASP A 367 -24.92 -11.79 -40.73
C ASP A 367 -24.51 -10.44 -40.13
N GLN A 368 -23.48 -10.43 -39.28
CA GLN A 368 -22.94 -9.20 -38.69
C GLN A 368 -22.22 -8.32 -39.72
N ILE A 369 -21.52 -8.93 -40.67
CA ILE A 369 -20.86 -8.29 -41.81
C ILE A 369 -21.91 -7.70 -42.74
N GLU A 370 -22.99 -8.41 -43.04
CA GLU A 370 -24.10 -7.91 -43.85
C GLU A 370 -24.78 -6.73 -43.18
N THR A 371 -24.99 -6.79 -41.86
CA THR A 371 -25.55 -5.68 -41.07
C THR A 371 -24.60 -4.47 -41.04
N SER A 372 -23.29 -4.68 -40.87
CA SER A 372 -22.27 -3.62 -40.95
C SER A 372 -22.11 -3.04 -42.36
N ILE A 373 -22.28 -3.83 -43.42
CA ILE A 373 -22.30 -3.33 -44.80
C ILE A 373 -23.53 -2.45 -45.02
N ALA A 374 -24.70 -2.86 -44.50
CA ALA A 374 -25.92 -2.08 -44.59
C ALA A 374 -25.81 -0.74 -43.83
N SER A 375 -25.23 -0.74 -42.63
CA SER A 375 -24.99 0.49 -41.85
C SER A 375 -23.93 1.40 -42.49
N PHE A 376 -22.84 0.83 -43.01
CA PHE A 376 -21.79 1.56 -43.72
C PHE A 376 -22.32 2.24 -44.98
N ASN A 377 -23.17 1.55 -45.75
CA ASN A 377 -23.80 2.12 -46.95
C ASN A 377 -24.80 3.24 -46.60
N ALA A 378 -25.45 3.17 -45.44
CA ALA A 378 -26.38 4.20 -44.99
C ALA A 378 -25.66 5.47 -44.51
N ASN A 379 -24.49 5.34 -43.87
CA ASN A 379 -23.71 6.46 -43.32
C ASN A 379 -22.19 6.22 -43.46
N PRO A 380 -21.59 6.43 -44.65
CA PRO A 380 -20.18 6.16 -44.87
C PRO A 380 -19.30 7.14 -44.06
N PRO A 381 -18.19 6.68 -43.45
CA PRO A 381 -17.25 7.59 -42.78
C PRO A 381 -16.66 8.58 -43.81
N LYS A 382 -16.42 9.85 -43.42
CA LYS A 382 -15.85 10.88 -44.30
C LYS A 382 -14.56 10.48 -45.04
N ARG A 383 -13.78 9.57 -44.44
CA ARG A 383 -12.56 9.02 -45.06
C ARG A 383 -12.84 8.10 -46.27
N PHE A 384 -14.08 7.62 -46.37
CA PHE A 384 -14.62 6.78 -47.44
C PHE A 384 -15.64 7.51 -48.32
N GLU A 385 -16.09 8.73 -47.99
CA GLU A 385 -16.91 9.57 -48.90
C GLU A 385 -16.17 9.94 -50.21
N GLN A 386 -14.84 9.96 -50.19
CA GLN A 386 -14.02 10.17 -51.40
C GLN A 386 -13.79 8.88 -52.21
N ALA A 387 -14.02 7.70 -51.61
CA ALA A 387 -14.21 6.50 -52.38
C ALA A 387 -15.65 6.57 -52.91
N ALA A 388 -15.83 6.71 -54.22
CA ALA A 388 -17.14 6.80 -54.86
C ALA A 388 -18.15 5.83 -54.21
N PRO A 389 -19.44 6.20 -54.08
CA PRO A 389 -20.45 5.33 -53.51
C PRO A 389 -20.27 3.95 -54.16
N LEU A 390 -20.04 2.94 -53.30
CA LEU A 390 -19.90 1.53 -53.65
C LEU A 390 -21.24 1.00 -54.15
N THR A 391 -21.76 1.65 -55.16
CA THR A 391 -22.69 1.07 -56.09
C THR A 391 -21.91 -0.08 -56.74
N LEU A 392 -22.38 -1.30 -56.47
CA LEU A 392 -21.96 -2.52 -57.15
C LEU A 392 -21.97 -2.41 -58.70
N THR A 393 -22.42 -1.28 -59.26
CA THR A 393 -22.42 -0.94 -60.67
C THR A 393 -21.09 -0.41 -61.21
N GLY A 394 -20.11 -0.08 -60.36
CA GLY A 394 -18.83 0.51 -60.79
C GLY A 394 -17.62 -0.42 -60.89
N CYS A 395 -17.63 -1.55 -60.18
CA CYS A 395 -16.59 -2.56 -60.34
C CYS A 395 -17.00 -3.49 -61.48
N PHE A 396 -16.43 -3.31 -62.67
CA PHE A 396 -16.41 -4.34 -63.70
C PHE A 396 -15.51 -5.49 -63.23
N VAL A 397 -15.98 -6.22 -62.23
CA VAL A 397 -15.39 -7.49 -61.87
C VAL A 397 -15.88 -8.48 -62.90
N THR A 398 -14.98 -8.88 -63.80
CA THR A 398 -15.28 -9.84 -64.87
C THR A 398 -15.59 -11.25 -64.35
N ASN A 399 -15.35 -11.51 -63.06
CA ASN A 399 -15.59 -12.79 -62.40
C ASN A 399 -16.39 -12.60 -61.10
N PRO A 400 -17.59 -13.17 -60.95
CA PRO A 400 -18.44 -12.99 -59.77
C PRO A 400 -17.76 -13.43 -58.45
N SER A 401 -16.76 -14.31 -58.51
CA SER A 401 -15.96 -14.71 -57.34
C SER A 401 -15.21 -13.53 -56.71
N ASP A 402 -14.63 -12.66 -57.52
CA ASP A 402 -13.71 -11.62 -57.03
C ASP A 402 -14.49 -10.45 -56.44
N ALA A 403 -15.73 -10.23 -56.90
CA ALA A 403 -16.66 -9.25 -56.35
C ALA A 403 -17.12 -9.67 -54.96
N CYS A 404 -17.45 -10.95 -54.77
CA CYS A 404 -17.78 -11.50 -53.46
C CYS A 404 -16.61 -11.39 -52.48
N VAL A 405 -15.40 -11.75 -52.91
CA VAL A 405 -14.19 -11.63 -52.06
C VAL A 405 -13.94 -10.17 -51.66
N TYR A 406 -14.11 -9.23 -52.58
CA TYR A 406 -13.95 -7.81 -52.29
C TYR A 406 -14.96 -7.30 -51.27
N VAL A 407 -16.26 -7.61 -51.45
CA VAL A 407 -17.32 -7.20 -50.51
C VAL A 407 -17.10 -7.81 -49.13
N ILE A 408 -16.72 -9.09 -49.06
CA ILE A 408 -16.38 -9.76 -47.79
C ILE A 408 -15.22 -9.04 -47.11
N ASN A 409 -14.16 -8.69 -47.84
CA ASN A 409 -13.01 -8.00 -47.26
C ASN A 409 -13.36 -6.59 -46.75
N GLN A 410 -14.19 -5.83 -47.48
CA GLN A 410 -14.69 -4.54 -47.01
C GLN A 410 -15.57 -4.68 -45.77
N GLY A 411 -16.46 -5.67 -45.77
CA GLY A 411 -17.29 -6.01 -44.62
C GLY A 411 -16.48 -6.38 -43.37
N LYS A 412 -15.40 -7.16 -43.54
CA LYS A 412 -14.45 -7.45 -42.46
C LYS A 412 -13.78 -6.19 -41.92
N VAL A 413 -13.41 -5.23 -42.78
CA VAL A 413 -12.79 -3.97 -42.37
C VAL A 413 -13.79 -3.09 -41.61
N ALA A 414 -15.02 -2.97 -42.10
CA ALA A 414 -16.10 -2.24 -41.44
C ALA A 414 -16.40 -2.82 -40.05
N TYR A 415 -16.61 -4.15 -39.96
CA TYR A 415 -16.83 -4.83 -38.68
C TYR A 415 -15.68 -4.61 -37.68
N LYS A 416 -14.42 -4.73 -38.14
CA LYS A 416 -13.23 -4.48 -37.31
C LYS A 416 -13.12 -3.03 -36.82
N TYR A 417 -13.81 -2.09 -37.46
CA TYR A 417 -13.90 -0.70 -37.02
C TYR A 417 -15.06 -0.50 -36.06
N ASP A 418 -16.23 -1.02 -36.40
CA ASP A 418 -17.48 -0.88 -35.65
C ASP A 418 -17.40 -1.49 -34.26
N ILE A 419 -16.72 -2.63 -34.09
CA ILE A 419 -16.62 -3.32 -32.79
C ILE A 419 -15.62 -2.70 -31.82
N ARG A 420 -14.73 -1.80 -32.27
CA ARG A 420 -13.63 -1.27 -31.41
C ARG A 420 -14.11 -0.56 -30.14
N PRO A 421 -15.17 0.27 -30.17
CA PRO A 421 -15.68 0.91 -28.96
C PRO A 421 -16.11 -0.14 -27.93
N ASP A 422 -16.81 -1.19 -28.36
CA ASP A 422 -17.28 -2.26 -27.48
C ASP A 422 -16.11 -3.04 -26.87
N LEU A 423 -15.09 -3.37 -27.68
CA LEU A 423 -13.87 -4.02 -27.18
C LEU A 423 -13.11 -3.15 -26.18
N LEU A 424 -13.13 -1.83 -26.36
CA LEU A 424 -12.49 -0.90 -25.42
C LEU A 424 -13.25 -0.83 -24.10
N VAL A 425 -14.59 -0.80 -24.14
CA VAL A 425 -15.45 -0.84 -22.95
C VAL A 425 -15.22 -2.14 -22.18
N GLN A 426 -15.24 -3.29 -22.89
CA GLN A 426 -14.97 -4.59 -22.29
C GLN A 426 -13.56 -4.66 -21.68
N ALA A 427 -12.54 -4.20 -22.42
CA ALA A 427 -11.18 -4.12 -21.90
C ALA A 427 -11.05 -3.26 -20.64
N ALA A 428 -11.80 -2.16 -20.58
CA ALA A 428 -11.82 -1.29 -19.41
C ALA A 428 -12.47 -1.97 -18.20
N TRP A 429 -13.57 -2.69 -18.37
CA TRP A 429 -14.26 -3.42 -17.30
C TRP A 429 -13.43 -4.58 -16.74
N ASP A 430 -12.88 -5.44 -17.60
CA ASP A 430 -11.99 -6.54 -17.19
C ASP A 430 -10.77 -6.02 -16.43
N THR A 431 -10.18 -4.92 -16.93
CA THR A 431 -9.04 -4.30 -16.28
C THR A 431 -9.43 -3.69 -14.94
N LEU A 432 -10.60 -3.02 -14.85
CA LEU A 432 -11.09 -2.43 -13.61
C LEU A 432 -11.35 -3.49 -12.54
N GLN A 433 -12.00 -4.61 -12.89
CA GLN A 433 -12.25 -5.70 -11.95
C GLN A 433 -10.93 -6.26 -11.40
N MET A 434 -9.97 -6.56 -12.26
CA MET A 434 -8.66 -7.06 -11.83
C MET A 434 -7.84 -6.00 -11.08
N ALA A 435 -7.99 -4.72 -11.43
CA ALA A 435 -7.37 -3.62 -10.70
C ALA A 435 -7.91 -3.53 -9.27
N LEU A 436 -9.23 -3.62 -9.06
CA LEU A 436 -9.82 -3.62 -7.72
C LEU A 436 -9.24 -4.74 -6.86
N VAL A 437 -9.17 -5.96 -7.39
CA VAL A 437 -8.59 -7.12 -6.70
C VAL A 437 -7.10 -6.91 -6.38
N THR A 438 -6.30 -6.54 -7.38
CA THR A 438 -4.85 -6.44 -7.27
C THR A 438 -4.43 -5.29 -6.36
N LEU A 439 -5.00 -4.11 -6.57
CA LEU A 439 -4.63 -2.90 -5.84
C LEU A 439 -5.07 -2.95 -4.39
N ALA A 440 -6.25 -3.52 -4.11
CA ALA A 440 -6.69 -3.72 -2.73
C ALA A 440 -5.85 -4.79 -2.02
N ALA A 441 -5.51 -5.89 -2.70
CA ALA A 441 -4.64 -6.92 -2.13
C ALA A 441 -3.25 -6.35 -1.77
N ALA A 442 -2.63 -5.63 -2.71
CA ALA A 442 -1.33 -4.99 -2.51
C ALA A 442 -1.39 -3.90 -1.43
N GLY A 443 -2.39 -3.00 -1.48
CA GLY A 443 -2.57 -1.93 -0.52
C GLY A 443 -2.83 -2.46 0.90
N ALA A 444 -3.66 -3.51 1.03
CA ALA A 444 -3.92 -4.16 2.31
C ALA A 444 -2.65 -4.81 2.90
N VAL A 445 -1.82 -5.42 2.05
CA VAL A 445 -0.53 -5.98 2.48
C VAL A 445 0.44 -4.90 2.94
N ILE A 446 0.63 -3.84 2.14
CA ILE A 446 1.55 -2.73 2.48
C ILE A 446 1.12 -2.12 3.81
N PHE A 447 -0.18 -1.82 3.95
CA PHE A 447 -0.73 -1.28 5.17
C PHE A 447 -0.62 -2.25 6.35
N GLY A 448 -0.93 -3.54 6.15
CA GLY A 448 -0.82 -4.55 7.20
C GLY A 448 0.62 -4.75 7.67
N ARG A 449 1.58 -4.72 6.75
CA ARG A 449 3.02 -4.77 7.04
C ARG A 449 3.45 -3.56 7.88
N ASP A 450 3.08 -2.35 7.43
CA ASP A 450 3.29 -1.10 8.18
C ASP A 450 2.84 -1.25 9.63
N VAL A 451 1.58 -1.64 9.83
CA VAL A 451 0.99 -1.80 11.18
C VAL A 451 1.78 -2.81 12.01
N ARG A 452 2.23 -3.91 11.42
CA ARG A 452 3.01 -4.92 12.15
C ARG A 452 4.43 -4.46 12.48
N MET A 453 5.06 -3.65 11.62
CA MET A 453 6.34 -3.01 11.92
C MET A 453 6.18 -2.02 13.08
N GLU A 454 5.11 -1.21 13.09
CA GLU A 454 4.82 -0.28 14.18
C GLU A 454 4.59 -0.99 15.53
N GLN A 455 4.06 -2.22 15.49
CA GLN A 455 3.84 -3.08 16.65
C GLN A 455 5.06 -3.94 17.02
N GLU A 456 6.20 -3.77 16.34
CA GLU A 456 7.41 -4.60 16.49
C GLU A 456 7.20 -6.12 16.26
N SER A 457 6.05 -6.48 15.68
CA SER A 457 5.70 -7.87 15.39
C SER A 457 6.23 -8.33 14.02
N TRP A 458 6.66 -7.39 13.18
CA TRP A 458 7.34 -7.63 11.92
C TRP A 458 8.82 -7.31 12.01
N LYS A 459 9.66 -8.20 11.48
CA LYS A 459 11.10 -7.98 11.32
C LYS A 459 11.44 -8.27 9.85
N PRO A 460 11.83 -7.27 9.04
CA PRO A 460 12.05 -7.43 7.60
C PRO A 460 13.32 -8.25 7.28
N GLY A 461 14.31 -8.26 8.19
CA GLY A 461 15.59 -8.98 8.03
C GLY A 461 15.52 -10.51 8.13
N TRP A 462 14.49 -11.15 7.59
CA TRP A 462 14.49 -12.61 7.42
C TRP A 462 15.36 -13.00 6.21
N SER A 463 15.92 -14.21 6.21
CA SER A 463 16.78 -14.70 5.13
C SER A 463 16.01 -15.62 4.19
N MET A 464 16.36 -15.67 2.90
CA MET A 464 15.71 -16.58 1.94
C MET A 464 15.83 -18.07 2.32
N HIS A 465 16.82 -18.43 3.14
CA HIS A 465 16.98 -19.79 3.68
C HIS A 465 15.99 -20.12 4.81
N ARG A 466 15.43 -19.10 5.45
CA ARG A 466 14.49 -19.23 6.59
C ARG A 466 13.33 -18.27 6.40
N ILE A 467 12.52 -18.55 5.38
CA ILE A 467 11.33 -17.77 5.08
C ILE A 467 10.31 -17.94 6.21
N PRO A 468 9.82 -16.87 6.85
CA PRO A 468 8.82 -16.95 7.90
C PRO A 468 7.43 -17.19 7.29
N PHE A 469 7.25 -18.32 6.60
CA PHE A 469 6.11 -18.60 5.73
C PHE A 469 4.75 -18.37 6.41
N LEU A 470 4.55 -18.90 7.61
CA LEU A 470 3.29 -18.72 8.36
C LEU A 470 3.00 -17.25 8.69
N ARG A 471 4.03 -16.44 8.93
CA ARG A 471 3.88 -15.01 9.23
C ARG A 471 3.51 -14.22 7.98
N LEU A 472 4.15 -14.52 6.85
CA LEU A 472 3.83 -13.96 5.54
C LEU A 472 2.40 -14.34 5.14
N LEU A 473 2.08 -15.64 5.17
CA LEU A 473 0.77 -16.19 4.86
C LEU A 473 -0.33 -15.57 5.72
N GLY A 474 -0.09 -15.45 7.03
CA GLY A 474 -1.04 -14.85 7.96
C GLY A 474 -1.32 -13.36 7.70
N LEU A 475 -0.42 -12.65 7.02
CA LEU A 475 -0.65 -11.26 6.58
C LEU A 475 -1.41 -11.20 5.24
N CYS A 476 -1.30 -12.26 4.42
CA CYS A 476 -1.98 -12.39 3.13
C CYS A 476 -3.45 -12.83 3.22
N VAL A 477 -3.94 -13.21 4.40
CA VAL A 477 -5.36 -13.61 4.60
C VAL A 477 -6.32 -12.45 4.31
N VAL A 478 -6.02 -11.24 4.78
CA VAL A 478 -6.86 -10.06 4.52
C VAL A 478 -6.95 -9.76 3.02
N PRO A 479 -5.82 -9.66 2.28
CA PRO A 479 -5.83 -9.58 0.81
C PRO A 479 -6.68 -10.65 0.12
N ALA A 480 -6.62 -11.90 0.58
CA ALA A 480 -7.40 -13.00 0.01
C ALA A 480 -8.91 -12.78 0.17
N VAL A 481 -9.35 -12.34 1.35
CA VAL A 481 -10.76 -12.00 1.62
C VAL A 481 -11.20 -10.78 0.79
N LEU A 482 -10.35 -9.74 0.72
CA LEU A 482 -10.65 -8.56 -0.09
C LEU A 482 -10.77 -8.90 -1.58
N ALA A 483 -9.91 -9.77 -2.10
CA ALA A 483 -9.97 -10.23 -3.48
C ALA A 483 -11.31 -10.90 -3.82
N PHE A 484 -11.83 -11.76 -2.93
CA PHE A 484 -13.16 -12.36 -3.09
C PHE A 484 -14.27 -11.30 -3.16
N ILE A 485 -14.29 -10.38 -2.18
CA ILE A 485 -15.32 -9.35 -2.08
C ILE A 485 -15.28 -8.42 -3.30
N LEU A 486 -14.08 -8.00 -3.71
CA LEU A 486 -13.91 -7.05 -4.79
C LEU A 486 -14.09 -7.67 -6.18
N ALA A 487 -13.84 -8.97 -6.35
CA ALA A 487 -14.17 -9.68 -7.57
C ALA A 487 -15.70 -9.72 -7.80
N ILE A 488 -16.47 -10.01 -6.73
CA ILE A 488 -17.94 -9.95 -6.77
C ILE A 488 -18.39 -8.51 -7.04
N ALA A 489 -17.86 -7.54 -6.28
CA ALA A 489 -18.24 -6.13 -6.43
C ALA A 489 -17.96 -5.60 -7.85
N GLY A 490 -16.82 -5.96 -8.45
CA GLY A 490 -16.49 -5.60 -9.83
C GLY A 490 -17.51 -6.12 -10.83
N SER A 491 -17.90 -7.40 -10.74
CA SER A 491 -18.89 -8.00 -11.65
C SER A 491 -20.29 -7.42 -11.45
N LEU A 492 -20.66 -7.07 -10.21
CA LEU A 492 -21.93 -6.40 -9.95
C LEU A 492 -21.95 -4.95 -10.44
N LEU A 493 -20.81 -4.25 -10.43
CA LEU A 493 -20.68 -2.92 -11.01
C LEU A 493 -20.82 -2.95 -12.53
N GLU A 494 -20.20 -3.94 -13.19
CA GLU A 494 -20.37 -4.18 -14.62
C GLU A 494 -21.83 -4.49 -14.97
N LEU A 495 -22.45 -5.43 -14.25
CA LEU A 495 -23.87 -5.76 -14.42
C LEU A 495 -24.79 -4.54 -14.24
N ALA A 496 -24.49 -3.69 -13.25
CA ALA A 496 -25.26 -2.46 -12.99
C ALA A 496 -25.05 -1.39 -14.05
N PHE A 497 -23.89 -1.36 -14.70
CA PHE A 497 -23.60 -0.46 -15.80
C PHE A 497 -24.32 -0.91 -17.08
N ASP A 498 -24.25 -2.21 -17.39
CA ASP A 498 -24.84 -2.78 -18.60
C ASP A 498 -26.37 -2.79 -18.57
N SER A 499 -26.98 -2.89 -17.38
CA SER A 499 -28.42 -3.13 -17.28
C SER A 499 -29.30 -1.97 -17.78
N ASN A 500 -28.78 -0.74 -17.95
CA ASN A 500 -29.56 0.48 -18.27
C ASN A 500 -30.83 0.70 -17.38
N PHE A 501 -31.04 -0.14 -16.36
CA PHE A 501 -32.22 -0.35 -15.53
C PHE A 501 -31.80 -0.82 -14.12
N GLN A 502 -32.75 -0.85 -13.19
CA GLN A 502 -32.54 -1.35 -11.82
C GLN A 502 -32.15 -2.84 -11.84
N VAL A 503 -30.93 -3.16 -11.41
CA VAL A 503 -30.46 -4.54 -11.22
C VAL A 503 -31.42 -5.26 -10.27
N THR A 504 -32.02 -6.36 -10.74
CA THR A 504 -32.93 -7.18 -9.95
C THR A 504 -32.16 -8.14 -9.05
N GLN A 505 -32.74 -8.52 -7.90
CA GLN A 505 -32.15 -9.52 -7.00
C GLN A 505 -31.87 -10.85 -7.74
N SER A 506 -32.77 -11.26 -8.64
CA SER A 506 -32.60 -12.49 -9.42
C SER A 506 -31.38 -12.45 -10.34
N GLN A 507 -31.06 -11.30 -10.95
CA GLN A 507 -29.85 -11.15 -11.77
C GLN A 507 -28.58 -11.25 -10.93
N ILE A 508 -28.57 -10.66 -9.72
CA ILE A 508 -27.44 -10.76 -8.78
C ILE A 508 -27.21 -12.21 -8.38
N ILE A 509 -28.28 -12.93 -7.99
CA ILE A 509 -28.20 -14.34 -7.60
C ILE A 509 -27.68 -15.19 -8.76
N LEU A 510 -28.25 -15.00 -9.96
CA LEU A 510 -27.82 -15.74 -11.16
C LEU A 510 -26.35 -15.49 -11.49
N GLN A 511 -25.89 -14.24 -11.40
CA GLN A 511 -24.47 -13.90 -11.61
C GLN A 511 -23.56 -14.60 -10.60
N ILE A 512 -23.93 -14.54 -9.32
CA ILE A 512 -23.14 -15.14 -8.25
C ILE A 512 -23.09 -16.66 -8.40
N ASP A 513 -24.21 -17.30 -8.73
CA ASP A 513 -24.29 -18.76 -8.89
C ASP A 513 -23.53 -19.26 -10.13
N ASN A 514 -23.64 -18.54 -11.25
CA ASN A 514 -22.93 -18.88 -12.48
C ASN A 514 -21.41 -18.79 -12.31
N ASP A 515 -20.94 -17.75 -11.62
CA ASP A 515 -19.51 -17.46 -11.46
C ASP A 515 -18.96 -17.83 -10.07
N PHE A 516 -19.69 -18.61 -9.27
CA PHE A 516 -19.30 -18.88 -7.88
C PHE A 516 -17.90 -19.48 -7.77
N ILE A 517 -17.55 -20.41 -8.66
CA ILE A 517 -16.23 -21.06 -8.68
C ILE A 517 -15.13 -20.02 -8.97
N TYR A 518 -15.39 -19.08 -9.88
CA TYR A 518 -14.48 -17.97 -10.17
C TYR A 518 -14.24 -17.11 -8.94
N TYR A 519 -15.30 -16.66 -8.27
CA TYR A 519 -15.17 -15.88 -7.05
C TYR A 519 -14.45 -16.66 -5.95
N ALA A 520 -14.82 -17.92 -5.71
CA ALA A 520 -14.21 -18.77 -4.68
C ALA A 520 -12.71 -19.01 -4.88
N MET A 521 -12.20 -18.90 -6.11
CA MET A 521 -10.79 -19.05 -6.44
C MET A 521 -10.00 -17.73 -6.38
N MET A 522 -10.65 -16.56 -6.45
CA MET A 522 -10.01 -15.24 -6.34
C MET A 522 -9.20 -14.99 -5.06
N PRO A 523 -9.54 -15.56 -3.89
CA PRO A 523 -8.66 -15.55 -2.72
C PRO A 523 -7.22 -15.99 -3.01
N LEU A 524 -7.00 -16.98 -3.89
CA LEU A 524 -5.67 -17.45 -4.24
C LEU A 524 -4.86 -16.39 -4.99
N VAL A 525 -5.52 -15.61 -5.86
CA VAL A 525 -4.91 -14.50 -6.59
C VAL A 525 -4.54 -13.38 -5.61
N GLY A 526 -5.47 -12.96 -4.75
CA GLY A 526 -5.23 -11.93 -3.74
C GLY A 526 -4.11 -12.30 -2.75
N LEU A 527 -4.09 -13.55 -2.29
CA LEU A 527 -3.04 -14.10 -1.44
C LEU A 527 -1.67 -14.01 -2.13
N SER A 528 -1.61 -14.36 -3.42
CA SER A 528 -0.35 -14.46 -4.16
C SER A 528 0.21 -13.10 -4.57
N VAL A 529 -0.67 -12.15 -4.96
CA VAL A 529 -0.29 -10.74 -5.15
C VAL A 529 0.24 -10.18 -3.83
N GLY A 530 -0.49 -10.39 -2.72
CA GLY A 530 -0.06 -9.95 -1.41
C GLY A 530 1.29 -10.53 -0.99
N PHE A 531 1.50 -11.84 -1.23
CA PHE A 531 2.76 -12.50 -0.93
C PHE A 531 3.91 -11.93 -1.78
N GLY A 532 3.69 -11.72 -3.09
CA GLY A 532 4.68 -11.11 -3.98
C GLY A 532 5.09 -9.71 -3.55
N VAL A 533 4.11 -8.87 -3.17
CA VAL A 533 4.37 -7.52 -2.65
C VAL A 533 5.19 -7.56 -1.36
N LEU A 534 4.88 -8.47 -0.42
CA LEU A 534 5.67 -8.64 0.81
C LEU A 534 7.11 -9.06 0.53
N VAL A 535 7.30 -10.01 -0.37
CA VAL A 535 8.64 -10.48 -0.72
C VAL A 535 9.45 -9.36 -1.34
N ILE A 536 8.86 -8.57 -2.25
CA ILE A 536 9.54 -7.41 -2.86
C ILE A 536 9.91 -6.39 -1.77
N LEU A 537 8.96 -5.97 -0.93
CA LEU A 537 9.18 -4.99 0.14
C LEU A 537 10.24 -5.41 1.17
N ASP A 538 10.28 -6.69 1.55
CA ASP A 538 11.21 -7.16 2.59
C ASP A 538 12.60 -7.54 2.05
N LYS A 539 12.79 -7.58 0.73
CA LYS A 539 14.02 -8.09 0.13
C LYS A 539 14.68 -7.15 -0.86
N HIS A 540 14.00 -6.11 -1.36
CA HIS A 540 14.63 -5.18 -2.30
C HIS A 540 15.96 -4.61 -1.76
N ASP A 541 16.02 -4.21 -0.49
CA ASP A 541 17.25 -3.78 0.20
C ASP A 541 18.43 -4.79 0.15
N ASP A 542 18.13 -6.10 0.08
CA ASP A 542 19.15 -7.16 0.10
C ASP A 542 19.72 -7.46 -1.30
N PHE A 543 19.10 -6.93 -2.36
CA PHE A 543 19.42 -7.26 -3.75
C PHE A 543 19.77 -6.01 -4.55
N SER A 544 20.62 -6.19 -5.57
CA SER A 544 20.79 -5.13 -6.58
C SER A 544 19.51 -4.95 -7.38
N ARG A 545 19.19 -3.74 -7.83
CA ARG A 545 18.04 -3.39 -8.71
C ARG A 545 17.64 -4.46 -9.73
N LEU A 546 18.59 -4.91 -10.54
CA LEU A 546 18.34 -5.93 -11.58
C LEU A 546 17.93 -7.29 -10.97
N ARG A 547 18.56 -7.67 -9.85
CA ARG A 547 18.24 -8.90 -9.11
C ARG A 547 16.86 -8.80 -8.47
N THR A 548 16.45 -7.68 -7.89
CA THR A 548 15.09 -7.51 -7.34
C THR A 548 14.04 -7.80 -8.41
N ILE A 549 14.20 -7.22 -9.61
CA ILE A 549 13.27 -7.44 -10.72
C ILE A 549 13.32 -8.89 -11.22
N LEU A 550 14.50 -9.42 -11.54
CA LEU A 550 14.63 -10.74 -12.17
C LEU A 550 14.40 -11.92 -11.22
N THR A 551 14.77 -11.80 -9.94
CA THR A 551 14.73 -12.91 -8.98
C THR A 551 13.53 -12.88 -8.05
N LEU A 552 12.91 -11.71 -7.83
CA LEU A 552 11.72 -11.59 -6.99
C LEU A 552 10.48 -11.30 -7.85
N ALA A 553 10.49 -10.21 -8.61
CA ALA A 553 9.28 -9.73 -9.28
C ALA A 553 8.82 -10.66 -10.40
N VAL A 554 9.72 -11.11 -11.28
CA VAL A 554 9.37 -11.98 -12.41
C VAL A 554 8.84 -13.36 -11.95
N PRO A 555 9.50 -14.08 -11.02
CA PRO A 555 8.96 -15.34 -10.52
C PRO A 555 7.61 -15.18 -9.81
N CYS A 556 7.44 -14.11 -9.01
CA CYS A 556 6.14 -13.81 -8.39
C CYS A 556 5.06 -13.52 -9.44
N ALA A 557 5.38 -12.75 -10.50
CA ALA A 557 4.46 -12.49 -11.59
C ALA A 557 4.08 -13.80 -12.32
N ILE A 558 5.04 -14.65 -12.67
CA ILE A 558 4.77 -15.94 -13.33
C ILE A 558 3.88 -16.82 -12.46
N PHE A 559 4.15 -16.89 -11.15
CA PHE A 559 3.34 -17.67 -10.22
C PHE A 559 1.89 -17.15 -10.14
N VAL A 560 1.70 -15.83 -10.08
CA VAL A 560 0.35 -15.23 -10.12
C VAL A 560 -0.34 -15.52 -11.45
N GLY A 561 0.39 -15.41 -12.57
CA GLY A 561 -0.13 -15.77 -13.90
C GLY A 561 -0.57 -17.22 -13.99
N PHE A 562 0.17 -18.15 -13.38
CA PHE A 562 -0.21 -19.56 -13.29
C PHE A 562 -1.48 -19.78 -12.45
N LEU A 563 -1.64 -19.07 -11.32
CA LEU A 563 -2.83 -19.19 -10.49
C LEU A 563 -4.07 -18.58 -11.15
N VAL A 564 -3.93 -17.47 -11.87
CA VAL A 564 -5.02 -16.93 -12.68
C VAL A 564 -5.39 -17.91 -13.79
N ALA A 565 -4.41 -18.60 -14.39
CA ALA A 565 -4.70 -19.68 -15.32
C ALA A 565 -5.56 -20.75 -14.64
N ALA A 566 -5.13 -21.25 -13.48
CA ALA A 566 -5.88 -22.25 -12.73
C ALA A 566 -7.33 -21.79 -12.44
N VAL A 567 -7.51 -20.55 -11.96
CA VAL A 567 -8.85 -19.94 -11.75
C VAL A 567 -9.69 -20.06 -13.02
N VAL A 568 -9.21 -19.51 -14.14
CA VAL A 568 -9.94 -19.55 -15.42
C VAL A 568 -10.24 -20.99 -15.84
N PHE A 569 -9.26 -21.88 -15.82
CA PHE A 569 -9.45 -23.26 -16.29
C PHE A 569 -10.45 -24.07 -15.45
N PHE A 570 -10.54 -23.81 -14.13
CA PHE A 570 -11.49 -24.47 -13.24
C PHE A 570 -12.88 -23.81 -13.21
N SER A 571 -12.96 -22.49 -13.43
CA SER A 571 -14.23 -21.75 -13.43
C SER A 571 -15.11 -22.05 -14.63
N TYR A 572 -14.49 -22.33 -15.78
CA TYR A 572 -15.22 -22.74 -16.98
C TYR A 572 -15.81 -24.15 -16.79
N LYS A 573 -17.10 -24.25 -16.46
CA LYS A 573 -17.87 -25.51 -16.52
C LYS A 573 -17.78 -26.04 -17.97
N PHE A 574 -17.19 -27.22 -18.13
CA PHE A 574 -17.14 -27.93 -19.40
C PHE A 574 -18.57 -28.37 -19.76
N ASP A 575 -19.12 -27.86 -20.87
CA ASP A 575 -19.87 -28.64 -21.90
C ASP A 575 -20.70 -27.79 -22.90
N ASP A 576 -20.97 -26.49 -22.66
CA ASP A 576 -21.97 -25.77 -23.48
C ASP A 576 -21.47 -25.05 -24.75
N PHE A 577 -20.15 -25.00 -24.98
CA PHE A 577 -19.63 -24.58 -26.27
C PHE A 577 -18.85 -25.75 -26.87
N PRO A 578 -19.38 -26.45 -27.90
CA PRO A 578 -18.60 -27.45 -28.60
C PRO A 578 -17.28 -26.78 -29.00
N LEU A 579 -16.18 -27.32 -28.46
CA LEU A 579 -14.83 -26.94 -28.80
C LEU A 579 -14.73 -27.10 -30.31
N PHE A 580 -14.90 -25.99 -31.03
CA PHE A 580 -14.60 -25.94 -32.45
C PHE A 580 -13.09 -26.19 -32.54
N GLU A 581 -12.72 -27.41 -32.92
CA GLU A 581 -11.36 -27.83 -33.28
C GLU A 581 -10.86 -27.13 -34.56
N GLY A 582 -11.32 -25.89 -34.81
CA GLY A 582 -10.69 -24.99 -35.74
C GLY A 582 -9.34 -24.58 -35.18
N ASN A 583 -8.34 -24.49 -36.06
CA ASN A 583 -6.93 -24.22 -35.78
C ASN A 583 -6.68 -22.78 -35.25
N GLN A 584 -7.46 -22.30 -34.29
CA GLN A 584 -7.30 -21.01 -33.62
C GLN A 584 -6.17 -21.08 -32.60
N TRP A 585 -5.22 -20.14 -32.68
CA TRP A 585 -4.05 -20.12 -31.81
C TRP A 585 -4.41 -19.76 -30.36
N ILE A 586 -5.51 -19.03 -30.14
CA ILE A 586 -6.00 -18.57 -28.82
C ILE A 586 -7.43 -19.06 -28.62
N THR A 587 -7.62 -20.02 -27.72
CA THR A 587 -8.94 -20.46 -27.26
C THR A 587 -9.54 -19.42 -26.29
N TYR A 588 -10.85 -19.45 -26.07
CA TYR A 588 -11.54 -18.59 -25.08
C TYR A 588 -10.86 -18.63 -23.70
N LYS A 589 -10.53 -19.83 -23.20
CA LYS A 589 -9.81 -19.99 -21.92
C LYS A 589 -8.44 -19.31 -21.91
N LYS A 590 -7.69 -19.40 -23.02
CA LYS A 590 -6.37 -18.73 -23.14
C LYS A 590 -6.52 -17.22 -23.20
N ARG A 591 -7.54 -16.71 -23.90
CA ARG A 591 -7.85 -15.28 -23.97
C ARG A 591 -8.09 -14.73 -22.56
N ASP A 592 -9.00 -15.33 -21.80
CA ASP A 592 -9.38 -14.83 -20.48
C ASP A 592 -8.26 -14.95 -19.46
N TRP A 593 -7.48 -16.03 -19.53
CA TRP A 593 -6.25 -16.14 -18.76
C TRP A 593 -5.30 -14.98 -19.04
N LEU A 594 -5.02 -14.69 -20.31
CA LEU A 594 -4.12 -13.59 -20.68
C LEU A 594 -4.66 -12.25 -20.18
N ILE A 595 -5.96 -12.00 -20.35
CA ILE A 595 -6.62 -10.76 -19.93
C ILE A 595 -6.51 -10.57 -18.41
N GLN A 596 -6.93 -11.57 -17.64
CA GLN A 596 -6.99 -11.47 -16.19
C GLN A 596 -5.60 -11.51 -15.55
N ALA A 597 -4.64 -12.24 -16.14
CA ALA A 597 -3.29 -12.35 -15.58
C ALA A 597 -2.44 -11.11 -15.87
N PHE A 598 -2.71 -10.37 -16.95
CA PHE A 598 -1.81 -9.30 -17.40
C PHE A 598 -1.61 -8.21 -16.36
N LEU A 599 -2.69 -7.70 -15.78
CA LEU A 599 -2.63 -6.62 -14.78
C LEU A 599 -1.82 -6.99 -13.52
N PRO A 600 -2.12 -8.08 -12.79
CA PRO A 600 -1.38 -8.40 -11.57
C PRO A 600 0.09 -8.74 -11.84
N MET A 601 0.40 -9.38 -12.97
CA MET A 601 1.78 -9.63 -13.40
C MET A 601 2.54 -8.33 -13.64
N LEU A 602 1.95 -7.43 -14.43
CA LEU A 602 2.55 -6.15 -14.76
C LEU A 602 2.70 -5.26 -13.53
N PHE A 603 1.71 -5.27 -12.63
CA PHE A 603 1.75 -4.55 -11.37
C PHE A 603 2.97 -4.96 -10.53
N LEU A 604 3.20 -6.26 -10.31
CA LEU A 604 4.33 -6.72 -9.50
C LEU A 604 5.70 -6.33 -10.09
N VAL A 605 5.84 -6.43 -11.42
CA VAL A 605 7.07 -6.02 -12.13
C VAL A 605 7.29 -4.52 -12.03
N LEU A 606 6.26 -3.71 -12.27
CA LEU A 606 6.35 -2.26 -12.17
C LEU A 606 6.54 -1.80 -10.72
N PHE A 607 5.94 -2.48 -9.75
CA PHE A 607 6.13 -2.17 -8.33
C PHE A 607 7.59 -2.37 -7.91
N ALA A 608 8.19 -3.50 -8.28
CA ALA A 608 9.62 -3.74 -8.04
C ALA A 608 10.54 -2.79 -8.82
N PHE A 609 10.14 -2.35 -10.02
CA PHE A 609 10.89 -1.35 -10.76
C PHE A 609 10.82 0.03 -10.08
N PHE A 610 9.62 0.46 -9.66
CA PHE A 610 9.44 1.77 -9.07
C PHE A 610 9.97 1.86 -7.64
N ILE A 611 10.00 0.79 -6.86
CA ILE A 611 10.59 0.82 -5.50
C ILE A 611 12.08 1.16 -5.57
N GLU A 612 12.82 0.45 -6.41
CA GLU A 612 14.24 0.71 -6.69
C GLU A 612 14.46 2.12 -7.26
N LEU A 613 13.63 2.53 -8.23
CA LEU A 613 13.76 3.87 -8.84
C LEU A 613 13.53 5.01 -7.84
N THR A 614 12.59 4.83 -6.91
CA THR A 614 12.29 5.85 -5.89
C THR A 614 13.35 5.92 -4.79
N GLU A 615 14.03 4.81 -4.53
CA GLU A 615 15.11 4.76 -3.55
C GLU A 615 16.41 5.34 -4.09
N ASP A 616 16.75 5.12 -5.36
CA ASP A 616 18.02 5.54 -5.97
C ASP A 616 18.34 7.04 -5.87
N ARG A 617 17.30 7.88 -5.89
CA ARG A 617 17.47 9.33 -5.80
C ARG A 617 18.05 9.74 -4.44
N SER A 618 17.76 8.92 -3.43
CA SER A 618 18.73 8.36 -2.47
C SER A 618 20.17 8.89 -2.41
N GLU A 619 21.00 8.02 -2.95
CA GLU A 619 22.41 7.93 -2.64
C GLU A 619 23.23 8.83 -3.59
N ASP A 620 22.70 9.11 -4.78
CA ASP A 620 23.38 9.92 -5.80
C ASP A 620 23.44 11.41 -5.40
N GLU A 621 22.37 11.97 -4.81
CA GLU A 621 22.38 13.35 -4.29
C GLU A 621 23.35 13.50 -3.11
N GLU A 622 23.55 12.43 -2.33
CA GLU A 622 24.47 12.38 -1.17
C GLU A 622 25.95 12.28 -1.58
N GLY A 623 26.25 11.53 -2.65
CA GLY A 623 27.60 11.47 -3.22
C GLY A 623 28.05 12.80 -3.82
N GLU A 624 27.14 13.54 -4.44
CA GLU A 624 27.41 14.86 -5.02
C GLU A 624 27.59 15.96 -3.94
N GLU A 625 26.80 15.96 -2.85
CA GLU A 625 27.02 16.90 -1.74
C GLU A 625 28.29 16.61 -0.93
N ALA A 626 28.60 15.33 -0.68
CA ALA A 626 29.79 14.96 0.11
C ALA A 626 31.11 15.18 -0.64
N ALA A 627 31.11 15.10 -1.97
CA ALA A 627 32.32 15.26 -2.77
C ALA A 627 32.71 16.73 -3.01
N GLY A 628 31.81 17.71 -2.77
CA GLY A 628 32.05 19.13 -3.10
C GLY A 628 32.38 19.37 -4.59
N GLU A 629 32.28 18.33 -5.41
CA GLU A 629 32.69 18.29 -6.80
C GLU A 629 31.39 18.30 -7.61
N GLN A 630 31.14 19.40 -8.34
CA GLN A 630 30.06 19.49 -9.32
C GLN A 630 30.31 18.50 -10.47
N ARG A 631 30.11 17.20 -10.21
CA ARG A 631 30.00 16.22 -11.27
C ARG A 631 28.65 16.42 -11.92
N LYS A 632 28.66 16.48 -13.25
CA LYS A 632 27.41 16.57 -14.02
C LYS A 632 26.64 15.27 -13.80
N PRO A 633 25.37 15.32 -13.38
CA PRO A 633 24.60 14.14 -13.04
C PRO A 633 24.50 13.21 -14.25
N THR A 634 25.07 12.02 -14.13
CA THR A 634 25.11 10.99 -15.18
C THR A 634 23.90 10.06 -15.17
N GLY A 635 22.73 10.53 -14.69
CA GLY A 635 21.50 9.76 -14.76
C GLY A 635 21.09 9.50 -16.21
N TRP A 636 21.03 8.22 -16.62
CA TRP A 636 20.63 7.81 -17.97
C TRP A 636 19.26 8.34 -18.38
N LEU A 637 18.37 8.55 -17.40
CA LEU A 637 16.99 9.01 -17.57
C LEU A 637 16.96 10.51 -17.87
N ARG A 638 17.89 11.27 -17.27
CA ARG A 638 18.11 12.67 -17.61
C ARG A 638 18.69 12.82 -19.01
N LYS A 639 19.60 11.93 -19.43
CA LYS A 639 20.06 11.87 -20.84
C LYS A 639 18.95 11.51 -21.83
N PHE A 640 17.96 10.70 -21.40
CA PHE A 640 16.84 10.29 -22.24
C PHE A 640 15.75 11.38 -22.33
N VAL A 641 15.48 12.08 -21.23
CA VAL A 641 14.47 13.16 -21.16
C VAL A 641 15.03 14.50 -21.65
N GLU A 642 16.28 14.84 -21.32
CA GLU A 642 16.97 16.03 -21.82
C GLU A 642 17.62 15.75 -23.19
N GLY A 643 16.92 15.07 -24.09
CA GLY A 643 17.35 14.83 -25.47
C GLY A 643 17.72 16.13 -26.18
N LYS A 644 18.93 16.64 -25.93
CA LYS A 644 19.57 17.68 -26.69
C LYS A 644 19.78 17.06 -28.07
N PRO A 645 19.16 17.58 -29.14
CA PRO A 645 19.49 17.14 -30.47
C PRO A 645 21.00 17.35 -30.62
N ALA A 646 21.69 16.29 -31.05
CA ALA A 646 23.09 16.38 -31.44
C ALA A 646 23.20 17.55 -32.43
N ALA A 647 23.80 18.65 -31.99
CA ALA A 647 24.19 19.73 -32.87
C ALA A 647 25.16 19.11 -33.87
N LYS A 648 24.66 18.86 -35.09
CA LYS A 648 25.50 18.61 -36.25
C LYS A 648 26.42 19.81 -36.36
N ASP A 649 27.71 19.59 -36.13
CA ASP A 649 28.77 20.47 -36.61
C ASP A 649 28.61 20.63 -38.12
N ALA A 650 27.86 21.66 -38.51
CA ALA A 650 27.84 22.16 -39.86
C ALA A 650 29.15 22.93 -40.04
N GLY A 651 30.15 22.23 -40.57
CA GLY A 651 31.39 22.83 -41.06
C GLY A 651 31.07 23.96 -42.03
N LEU A 652 31.41 25.18 -41.64
CA LEU A 652 31.55 26.31 -42.56
C LEU A 652 32.69 25.98 -43.54
N PRO A 653 32.47 26.04 -44.86
CA PRO A 653 33.56 25.92 -45.81
C PRO A 653 34.44 27.18 -45.76
N PRO A 654 35.74 27.07 -46.08
CA PRO A 654 36.66 28.19 -46.05
C PRO A 654 36.26 29.21 -47.12
N GLN A 655 36.07 30.47 -46.70
CA GLN A 655 36.05 31.61 -47.61
C GLN A 655 37.39 31.67 -48.33
N LYS A 656 37.36 31.43 -49.64
CA LYS A 656 38.45 31.77 -50.55
C LYS A 656 38.43 33.27 -50.76
N ASP A 657 39.55 33.90 -50.45
CA ASP A 657 39.90 35.21 -50.97
C ASP A 657 39.90 35.17 -52.51
N VAL A 658 39.17 36.09 -53.11
CA VAL A 658 39.32 36.46 -54.52
C VAL A 658 39.51 37.98 -54.57
N ALA A 659 40.53 38.35 -55.34
CA ALA A 659 41.01 39.69 -55.64
C ALA A 659 39.95 40.62 -56.27
#